data_AF-A0A251U9R0-F1
#
_entry.id   AF-A0A251U9R0-F1
#
_cell.length_a   1.000
_cell.length_b   1.000
_cell.length_c   1.000
_cell.angle_alpha   90.00
_cell.angle_beta   90.00
_cell.angle_gamma   90.00
#
_symmetry.space_group_name_H-M   'P 1'
#
loop_
_entity.id
_entity.type
_entity.pdbx_description
1 polymer ?
#
loop_
_entity_poly.entity_id
_entity_poly.type
_entity_poly.pdbx_seq_one_letter_code
_entity_poly.pdbx_strand_id
1 'polypeptide(L)'
;MKANFLMCYIYISWQDLGNFLPKDTLIWRLKLLKSAAAYANSHLQAVTAEVLVLASSKDQLLPSNDEAQRLKQYLQNCVICILKGNDHKLLLKSDSNLLTIIKGCSKYRRTSYHGNMKDYIPPSMSEYRTEYEGHRWVHLATSPVMLSTLEDGKVVRGLGGIPSEGPVLFIGNHMLLGVDLFILFLALLKEKRRMLRGLGHPQMLQLDTEYGIIDTSILLRVFGMLPVSGINLFRLLSSNSYVLLYPGGAREALHRKGEVHKLFWPEQQEFVRMAAKCGATIVPFGSVGEDDVSELMRCLKRLRDPQSELLLLRSCMGVAKLLFGLRTCQPSLVGGAVSVFDEGLRGALEDIVVCGGAFFGDLQWRLASLPTRFGGLGICTAEDASSYAFVASRAQSWGLQDHILRECGGDVLDSDYRSALDLLHSSLPDLDIGGFYIKDTAPPKSQKILANALYGEIVKRFEEKFVLSPRQRAMFECLRAPHAQDFLSVAPIEGLGQHMSAVEYRAILRYRLMIPLFPVDEPCPVCRKACLDSFGEHAIHCKELPGFKYRHDWVRDVLCDVLKRAGISAKKEAPVNFLTDPLEGRSTLRPTDILVFGWEGGKHACVDLTGVSPLVGLKDKGFVVGQAVLKAEASKVAKHEKACLENQHVFVPFAFDTFGGLAPDAVRLLNRVQKMLLDYNDQMNIPGLNNHLQELNEKSLLLRQDVEGEVANQQLHLPLVMPKIPGRFYYLFGKPIKTKGLEKILNDKDMSQALYAQVKRVVETNIAYLIKRRDEDPYRSFVKRVVFQAKTSTPWDKVPTFDP
;
A
#
# COMPACT_ATOMS: atom_id res chain seq x y z
N MET A 1 9.93 -44.33 -16.40
CA MET A 1 10.95 -43.88 -15.42
C MET A 1 12.00 -43.06 -16.14
N LYS A 2 11.76 -41.75 -16.31
CA LYS A 2 12.61 -40.87 -17.13
C LYS A 2 13.44 -39.96 -16.21
N ALA A 3 14.73 -40.25 -16.13
CA ALA A 3 15.75 -39.39 -15.57
C ALA A 3 16.06 -38.21 -16.52
N ASN A 4 15.08 -37.34 -16.79
CA ASN A 4 15.18 -36.27 -17.79
C ASN A 4 14.77 -34.87 -17.29
N PHE A 5 14.88 -34.59 -15.99
CA PHE A 5 14.58 -33.24 -15.46
C PHE A 5 15.70 -32.66 -14.59
N LEU A 6 16.95 -32.97 -14.92
CA LEU A 6 18.14 -32.29 -14.36
C LEU A 6 18.82 -31.35 -15.39
N MET A 7 18.12 -30.98 -16.47
CA MET A 7 18.76 -30.40 -17.66
C MET A 7 18.21 -29.06 -18.16
N CYS A 8 17.53 -28.29 -17.31
CA CYS A 8 17.22 -26.89 -17.62
C CYS A 8 17.41 -26.04 -16.36
N TYR A 9 18.31 -25.05 -16.43
CA TYR A 9 18.69 -24.07 -15.39
C TYR A 9 19.86 -24.40 -14.44
N ILE A 10 20.91 -25.04 -14.97
CA ILE A 10 22.28 -24.75 -14.52
C ILE A 10 22.98 -24.00 -15.67
N TYR A 11 22.56 -22.75 -15.88
CA TYR A 11 23.19 -21.84 -16.84
C TYR A 11 24.15 -20.84 -16.16
N ILE A 12 24.47 -21.08 -14.89
CA ILE A 12 25.73 -20.65 -14.27
C ILE A 12 26.61 -21.91 -14.18
N SER A 13 27.14 -22.25 -15.36
CA SER A 13 28.44 -22.88 -15.58
C SER A 13 28.78 -24.19 -14.84
N TRP A 14 28.31 -25.32 -15.37
CA TRP A 14 29.07 -26.58 -15.33
C TRP A 14 30.47 -26.46 -15.98
N GLN A 15 30.72 -25.39 -16.75
CA GLN A 15 32.03 -25.09 -17.34
C GLN A 15 33.08 -24.77 -16.28
N ASP A 16 32.71 -24.15 -15.15
CA ASP A 16 33.66 -23.84 -14.06
C ASP A 16 33.94 -25.07 -13.19
N LEU A 17 32.94 -25.92 -12.95
CA LEU A 17 33.12 -27.16 -12.18
C LEU A 17 34.08 -28.15 -12.86
N GLY A 18 34.10 -28.18 -14.20
CA GLY A 18 35.09 -28.93 -14.98
C GLY A 18 36.51 -28.38 -14.91
N ASN A 19 36.68 -27.11 -14.50
CA ASN A 19 37.98 -26.47 -14.30
C ASN A 19 38.58 -26.73 -12.90
N PHE A 20 37.75 -27.09 -11.90
CA PHE A 20 38.17 -27.34 -10.51
C PHE A 20 38.19 -28.81 -10.10
N LEU A 21 37.41 -29.68 -10.77
CA LEU A 21 37.35 -31.12 -10.46
C LEU A 21 37.74 -31.96 -11.68
N PRO A 22 38.71 -32.88 -11.56
CA PRO A 22 39.06 -33.80 -12.64
C PRO A 22 37.83 -34.60 -13.12
N LYS A 23 37.76 -34.83 -14.43
CA LYS A 23 36.66 -35.58 -15.09
C LYS A 23 36.35 -36.92 -14.41
N ASP A 24 37.39 -37.68 -14.05
CA ASP A 24 37.24 -38.98 -13.39
C ASP A 24 36.66 -38.85 -11.98
N THR A 25 37.03 -37.80 -11.25
CA THR A 25 36.47 -37.47 -9.93
C THR A 25 34.99 -37.11 -10.03
N LEU A 26 34.59 -36.34 -11.04
CA LEU A 26 33.19 -35.99 -11.27
C LEU A 26 32.35 -37.23 -11.60
N ILE A 27 32.84 -38.10 -12.50
CA ILE A 27 32.19 -39.36 -12.85
C ILE A 27 32.04 -40.27 -11.62
N TRP A 28 33.08 -40.38 -10.80
CA TRP A 28 33.05 -41.16 -9.57
C TRP A 28 32.01 -40.59 -8.57
N ARG A 29 31.97 -39.28 -8.37
CA ARG A 29 30.98 -38.63 -7.48
C ARG A 29 29.54 -38.84 -7.96
N LEU A 30 29.28 -38.77 -9.27
CA LEU A 30 27.95 -39.04 -9.83
C LEU A 30 27.54 -40.50 -9.65
N LYS A 31 28.46 -41.46 -9.84
CA LYS A 31 28.21 -42.88 -9.54
C LYS A 31 27.90 -43.11 -8.06
N LEU A 32 28.65 -42.46 -7.18
CA LEU A 32 28.42 -42.53 -5.73
C LEU A 32 27.04 -41.97 -5.35
N LEU A 33 26.68 -40.79 -5.86
CA LEU A 33 25.36 -40.18 -5.66
C LEU A 33 24.23 -41.08 -6.15
N LYS A 34 24.39 -41.71 -7.33
CA LYS A 34 23.39 -42.63 -7.88
C LYS A 34 23.20 -43.87 -7.00
N SER A 35 24.30 -44.45 -6.52
CA SER A 35 24.26 -45.61 -5.60
C SER A 35 23.62 -45.25 -4.26
N ALA A 36 24.05 -44.13 -3.67
CA ALA A 36 23.53 -43.62 -2.40
C ALA A 36 22.04 -43.28 -2.50
N ALA A 37 21.60 -42.63 -3.59
CA ALA A 37 20.20 -42.32 -3.82
C ALA A 37 19.35 -43.58 -3.98
N ALA A 38 19.84 -44.60 -4.70
CA ALA A 38 19.13 -45.88 -4.83
C ALA A 38 18.94 -46.56 -3.47
N TYR A 39 19.99 -46.59 -2.65
CA TYR A 39 19.93 -47.13 -1.29
C TYR A 39 18.99 -46.32 -0.39
N ALA A 40 19.13 -44.99 -0.36
CA ALA A 40 18.26 -44.14 0.46
C ALA A 40 16.79 -44.32 0.08
N ASN A 41 16.47 -44.29 -1.22
CA ASN A 41 15.10 -44.43 -1.72
C ASN A 41 14.45 -45.76 -1.37
N SER A 42 15.21 -46.87 -1.35
CA SER A 42 14.66 -48.18 -0.95
C SER A 42 14.39 -48.30 0.55
N HIS A 43 14.92 -47.39 1.38
CA HIS A 43 14.79 -47.41 2.85
C HIS A 43 13.96 -46.27 3.43
N LEU A 44 13.49 -45.30 2.62
CA LEU A 44 12.70 -44.16 3.12
C LEU A 44 11.48 -44.60 3.93
N GLN A 45 10.75 -45.63 3.47
CA GLN A 45 9.56 -46.13 4.16
C GLN A 45 9.86 -46.86 5.48
N ALA A 46 11.12 -47.29 5.70
CA ALA A 46 11.54 -47.90 6.94
C ALA A 46 11.82 -46.87 8.05
N VAL A 47 11.84 -45.57 7.72
CA VAL A 47 12.08 -44.49 8.69
C VAL A 47 10.80 -44.25 9.51
N THR A 48 10.81 -44.71 10.76
CA THR A 48 9.72 -44.49 11.72
C THR A 48 9.96 -43.30 12.65
N ALA A 49 11.18 -42.75 12.67
CA ALA A 49 11.52 -41.56 13.43
C ALA A 49 10.75 -40.32 12.95
N GLU A 50 10.54 -39.35 13.84
CA GLU A 50 10.01 -38.05 13.42
C GLU A 50 11.05 -37.31 12.58
N VAL A 51 10.63 -36.85 11.39
CA VAL A 51 11.51 -36.14 10.47
C VAL A 51 11.06 -34.70 10.32
N LEU A 52 12.03 -33.78 10.30
CA LEU A 52 11.86 -32.41 9.86
C LEU A 52 12.68 -32.23 8.58
N VAL A 53 12.00 -31.99 7.46
CA VAL A 53 12.64 -31.70 6.18
C VAL A 53 12.68 -30.19 6.00
N LEU A 54 13.88 -29.65 5.83
CA LEU A 54 14.10 -28.24 5.53
C LEU A 54 14.40 -28.11 4.04
N ALA A 55 13.66 -27.25 3.37
CA ALA A 55 13.86 -26.97 1.95
C ALA A 55 13.84 -25.46 1.69
N SER A 56 14.46 -25.04 0.59
CA SER A 56 14.35 -23.66 0.13
C SER A 56 13.42 -23.53 -1.07
N SER A 57 12.64 -22.46 -1.11
CA SER A 57 11.79 -22.12 -2.26
C SER A 57 12.55 -21.59 -3.48
N LYS A 58 13.83 -21.22 -3.32
CA LYS A 58 14.69 -20.70 -4.41
C LYS A 58 16.02 -21.45 -4.50
N ASP A 59 16.04 -22.73 -4.11
CA ASP A 59 17.22 -23.56 -4.37
C ASP A 59 17.37 -23.77 -5.88
N GLN A 60 18.37 -23.09 -6.47
CA GLN A 60 18.68 -23.22 -7.89
C GLN A 60 19.64 -24.38 -8.19
N LEU A 61 20.25 -24.98 -7.16
CA LEU A 61 21.19 -26.08 -7.32
C LEU A 61 20.48 -27.44 -7.31
N LEU A 62 19.51 -27.60 -6.40
CA LEU A 62 18.67 -28.78 -6.29
C LEU A 62 17.20 -28.37 -6.31
N PRO A 63 16.29 -29.18 -6.90
CA PRO A 63 14.85 -28.97 -6.79
C PRO A 63 14.35 -29.34 -5.38
N SER A 64 14.87 -28.66 -4.35
CA SER A 64 14.70 -29.01 -2.94
C SER A 64 13.25 -28.92 -2.49
N ASN A 65 12.44 -28.06 -3.12
CA ASN A 65 11.00 -28.01 -2.87
C ASN A 65 10.31 -29.30 -3.35
N ASP A 66 10.51 -29.67 -4.62
CA ASP A 66 9.92 -30.88 -5.21
C ASP A 66 10.41 -32.14 -4.48
N GLU A 67 11.69 -32.18 -4.11
CA GLU A 67 12.28 -33.29 -3.36
C GLU A 67 11.72 -33.38 -1.94
N ALA A 68 11.49 -32.25 -1.26
CA ALA A 68 10.84 -32.27 0.04
C ALA A 68 9.42 -32.82 -0.04
N GLN A 69 8.64 -32.41 -1.05
CA GLN A 69 7.29 -32.94 -1.26
C GLN A 69 7.33 -34.44 -1.56
N ARG A 70 8.28 -34.91 -2.38
CA ARG A 70 8.50 -36.33 -2.60
C ARG A 70 8.81 -37.06 -1.29
N LEU A 71 9.74 -36.55 -0.49
CA LEU A 71 10.10 -37.15 0.80
C LEU A 71 8.91 -37.22 1.76
N LYS A 72 7.99 -36.24 1.74
CA LYS A 72 6.73 -36.29 2.51
C LYS A 72 5.93 -37.55 2.26
N GLN A 73 5.86 -37.98 0.99
CA GLN A 73 5.05 -39.12 0.56
C GLN A 73 5.63 -40.45 1.04
N TYR A 74 6.94 -40.53 1.27
CA TYR A 74 7.63 -41.75 1.68
C TYR A 74 7.97 -41.83 3.17
N LEU A 75 8.07 -40.68 3.86
CA LEU A 75 8.40 -40.60 5.29
C LEU A 75 7.13 -40.41 6.13
N GLN A 76 6.76 -41.44 6.89
CA GLN A 76 5.48 -41.49 7.64
C GLN A 76 5.29 -40.35 8.66
N ASN A 77 6.36 -39.95 9.37
CA ASN A 77 6.32 -38.96 10.44
C ASN A 77 7.04 -37.65 10.07
N CYS A 78 6.82 -37.18 8.84
CA CYS A 78 7.52 -36.04 8.25
C CYS A 78 6.77 -34.71 8.41
N VAL A 79 7.48 -33.67 8.82
CA VAL A 79 7.05 -32.26 8.71
C VAL A 79 8.02 -31.55 7.78
N ILE A 80 7.49 -30.76 6.84
CA ILE A 80 8.33 -29.96 5.95
C ILE A 80 8.26 -28.50 6.37
N CYS A 81 9.40 -27.83 6.38
CA CYS A 81 9.52 -26.38 6.51
C CYS A 81 10.24 -25.84 5.26
N ILE A 82 9.50 -25.07 4.45
CA ILE A 82 10.03 -24.41 3.25
C ILE A 82 10.40 -22.97 3.63
N LEU A 83 11.70 -22.63 3.57
CA LEU A 83 12.17 -21.28 3.84
C LEU A 83 12.16 -20.46 2.55
N LYS A 84 11.46 -19.33 2.56
CA LYS A 84 11.32 -18.45 1.40
C LYS A 84 12.59 -17.63 1.17
N GLY A 85 13.04 -17.52 -0.08
CA GLY A 85 14.12 -16.61 -0.47
C GLY A 85 15.56 -17.09 -0.17
N ASN A 86 15.74 -18.29 0.37
CA ASN A 86 17.09 -18.83 0.55
C ASN A 86 17.60 -19.50 -0.73
N ASP A 87 18.91 -19.57 -0.93
CA ASP A 87 19.48 -20.44 -1.97
C ASP A 87 19.78 -21.81 -1.35
N HIS A 88 20.58 -22.64 -2.03
CA HIS A 88 21.00 -23.96 -1.54
C HIS A 88 21.67 -23.91 -0.15
N LYS A 89 22.24 -22.76 0.27
CA LYS A 89 23.00 -22.59 1.51
C LYS A 89 22.09 -22.18 2.67
N LEU A 90 21.01 -22.93 2.85
CA LEU A 90 19.92 -22.66 3.79
C LEU A 90 20.36 -22.33 5.23
N LEU A 91 21.38 -23.03 5.72
CA LEU A 91 21.86 -22.92 7.11
C LEU A 91 23.09 -22.01 7.28
N LEU A 92 23.61 -21.44 6.19
CA LEU A 92 24.79 -20.57 6.21
C LEU A 92 24.43 -19.08 6.10
N LYS A 93 23.23 -18.75 5.60
CA LYS A 93 22.73 -17.37 5.56
C LYS A 93 22.26 -16.92 6.95
N SER A 94 22.49 -15.65 7.29
CA SER A 94 22.20 -15.04 8.60
C SER A 94 20.72 -15.02 8.99
N ASP A 95 19.83 -15.20 8.01
CA ASP A 95 18.42 -14.85 8.16
C ASP A 95 17.55 -16.04 8.61
N SER A 96 18.12 -17.26 8.62
CA SER A 96 17.40 -18.50 8.96
C SER A 96 17.96 -19.16 10.22
N ASN A 97 17.29 -18.97 11.36
CA ASN A 97 17.70 -19.58 12.63
C ASN A 97 17.09 -20.99 12.80
N LEU A 98 17.92 -22.02 12.64
CA LEU A 98 17.52 -23.42 12.77
C LEU A 98 16.86 -23.75 14.13
N LEU A 99 17.35 -23.15 15.23
CA LEU A 99 16.76 -23.40 16.56
C LEU A 99 15.35 -22.84 16.66
N THR A 100 15.10 -21.66 16.08
CA THR A 100 13.77 -21.04 16.01
C THR A 100 12.81 -21.90 15.20
N ILE A 101 13.27 -22.46 14.08
CA ILE A 101 12.48 -23.37 13.24
C ILE A 101 12.16 -24.66 14.01
N ILE A 102 13.14 -25.29 14.67
CA ILE A 102 12.91 -26.51 15.47
C ILE A 102 11.88 -26.25 16.58
N LYS A 103 11.96 -25.10 17.26
CA LYS A 103 10.99 -24.66 18.28
C LYS A 103 9.59 -24.46 17.68
N GLY A 104 9.48 -23.68 16.61
CA GLY A 104 8.20 -23.39 15.96
C GLY A 104 7.56 -24.62 15.31
N CYS A 105 8.35 -25.52 14.75
CA CYS A 105 7.88 -26.80 14.21
C CYS A 105 7.52 -27.82 15.30
N SER A 106 7.69 -27.49 16.59
CA SER A 106 7.40 -28.37 17.73
C SER A 106 8.16 -29.70 17.65
N LYS A 107 9.40 -29.68 17.13
CA LYS A 107 10.26 -30.87 17.00
C LYS A 107 11.21 -31.08 18.18
N TYR A 108 11.33 -30.07 19.04
CA TYR A 108 12.01 -30.21 20.31
C TYR A 108 11.12 -30.92 21.34
N ARG A 109 11.68 -31.92 22.03
CA ARG A 109 11.03 -32.64 23.13
C ARG A 109 12.05 -32.99 24.21
N ARG A 110 11.64 -32.96 25.49
CA ARG A 110 12.48 -33.33 26.65
C ARG A 110 12.33 -34.80 27.05
N THR A 111 11.26 -35.45 26.58
CA THR A 111 10.96 -36.86 26.89
C THR A 111 10.64 -37.62 25.61
N SER A 112 10.40 -38.93 25.72
CA SER A 112 9.92 -39.77 24.61
C SER A 112 8.51 -39.37 24.12
N TYR A 113 7.77 -38.56 24.87
CA TYR A 113 6.44 -38.05 24.53
C TYR A 113 6.45 -36.55 24.30
N HIS A 114 5.66 -36.09 23.32
CA HIS A 114 5.42 -34.66 23.07
C HIS A 114 4.47 -34.05 24.10
N GLY A 115 4.89 -32.93 24.67
CA GLY A 115 4.11 -32.14 25.60
C GLY A 115 4.28 -30.66 25.37
N ASN A 116 3.28 -30.02 24.75
CA ASN A 116 3.23 -28.58 24.45
C ASN A 116 3.55 -27.63 25.62
N MET A 117 3.50 -28.12 26.87
CA MET A 117 3.86 -27.35 28.06
C MET A 117 5.29 -27.63 28.54
N LYS A 118 5.66 -28.92 28.65
CA LYS A 118 6.97 -29.33 29.17
C LYS A 118 8.10 -29.07 28.18
N ASP A 119 7.78 -29.12 26.89
CA ASP A 119 8.72 -28.92 25.79
C ASP A 119 8.77 -27.46 25.33
N TYR A 120 7.91 -26.59 25.87
CA TYR A 120 7.94 -25.16 25.53
C TYR A 120 9.23 -24.49 26.00
N ILE A 121 9.93 -23.85 25.08
CA ILE A 121 11.07 -22.98 25.35
C ILE A 121 10.66 -21.55 25.02
N PRO A 122 10.72 -20.61 26.00
CA PRO A 122 10.46 -19.19 25.75
C PRO A 122 11.34 -18.61 24.62
N PRO A 123 10.92 -17.51 23.96
CA PRO A 123 11.76 -16.85 22.97
C PRO A 123 13.10 -16.41 23.59
N SER A 124 14.18 -16.58 22.83
CA SER A 124 15.49 -16.06 23.19
C SER A 124 15.52 -14.54 23.05
N MET A 125 16.56 -13.89 23.56
CA MET A 125 16.75 -12.45 23.36
C MET A 125 16.98 -12.08 21.89
N SER A 126 17.57 -12.97 21.09
CA SER A 126 17.72 -12.74 19.65
C SER A 126 16.37 -12.81 18.95
N GLU A 127 15.57 -13.85 19.23
CA GLU A 127 14.19 -13.98 18.69
C GLU A 127 13.33 -12.78 19.11
N TYR A 128 13.42 -12.33 20.37
CA TYR A 128 12.74 -11.12 20.83
C TYR A 128 13.19 -9.87 20.05
N ARG A 129 14.51 -9.67 19.88
CA ARG A 129 15.04 -8.47 19.19
C ARG A 129 14.68 -8.48 17.71
N THR A 130 14.84 -9.61 17.03
CA THR A 130 14.44 -9.76 15.61
C THR A 130 12.98 -9.38 15.42
N GLU A 131 12.09 -9.83 16.30
CA GLU A 131 10.67 -9.50 16.21
C GLU A 131 10.34 -8.06 16.59
N TYR A 132 10.97 -7.55 17.64
CA TYR A 132 10.85 -6.17 18.08
C TYR A 132 11.34 -5.19 17.00
N GLU A 133 12.43 -5.54 16.31
CA GLU A 133 13.02 -4.75 15.22
C GLU A 133 12.23 -4.91 13.91
N GLY A 134 11.79 -6.12 13.57
CA GLY A 134 10.95 -6.42 12.41
C GLY A 134 9.59 -5.70 12.48
N HIS A 135 9.03 -5.57 13.69
CA HIS A 135 7.80 -4.83 13.96
C HIS A 135 8.06 -3.40 14.45
N ARG A 136 9.30 -2.89 14.39
CA ARG A 136 9.66 -1.55 14.89
C ARG A 136 8.80 -0.46 14.27
N TRP A 137 8.46 -0.59 12.99
CA TRP A 137 7.59 0.37 12.32
C TRP A 137 6.18 0.34 12.89
N VAL A 138 5.63 -0.82 13.24
CA VAL A 138 4.32 -0.96 13.91
C VAL A 138 4.37 -0.36 15.31
N HIS A 139 5.45 -0.56 16.05
CA HIS A 139 5.62 0.03 17.39
C HIS A 139 5.84 1.55 17.37
N LEU A 140 6.64 2.05 16.43
CA LEU A 140 6.80 3.48 16.20
C LEU A 140 5.47 4.12 15.80
N ALA A 141 4.74 3.40 14.95
CA ALA A 141 3.46 3.81 14.42
C ALA A 141 2.40 3.91 15.51
N THR A 142 2.23 2.86 16.30
CA THR A 142 1.19 2.73 17.32
C THR A 142 1.58 3.30 18.67
N SER A 143 2.87 3.44 18.99
CA SER A 143 3.41 3.92 20.28
C SER A 143 2.53 3.51 21.47
N PRO A 144 2.40 2.19 21.73
CA PRO A 144 1.34 1.67 22.58
C PRO A 144 1.42 2.23 24.01
N VAL A 145 0.28 2.65 24.55
CA VAL A 145 0.12 3.08 25.94
C VAL A 145 -0.42 1.92 26.75
N MET A 146 0.35 1.49 27.75
CA MET A 146 -0.08 0.50 28.72
C MET A 146 -0.55 1.21 29.99
N LEU A 147 -1.79 0.96 30.41
CA LEU A 147 -2.37 1.40 31.67
C LEU A 147 -2.87 0.19 32.45
N SER A 148 -2.71 0.20 33.78
CA SER A 148 -3.23 -0.86 34.63
C SER A 148 -3.82 -0.30 35.92
N THR A 149 -4.77 -1.04 36.50
CA THR A 149 -5.47 -0.64 37.73
C THR A 149 -4.87 -1.37 38.93
N LEU A 150 -4.43 -0.62 39.94
CA LEU A 150 -3.88 -1.14 41.20
C LEU A 150 -4.99 -1.74 42.11
N GLU A 151 -4.60 -2.43 43.18
CA GLU A 151 -5.56 -3.03 44.13
C GLU A 151 -6.46 -1.99 44.81
N ASP A 152 -5.95 -0.78 45.05
CA ASP A 152 -6.70 0.37 45.59
C ASP A 152 -7.68 1.01 44.57
N GLY A 153 -7.67 0.55 43.32
CA GLY A 153 -8.52 1.06 42.24
C GLY A 153 -7.90 2.21 41.44
N LYS A 154 -6.69 2.67 41.78
CA LYS A 154 -6.01 3.73 41.03
C LYS A 154 -5.51 3.21 39.68
N VAL A 155 -5.80 3.93 38.61
CA VAL A 155 -5.22 3.66 37.28
C VAL A 155 -3.83 4.29 37.22
N VAL A 156 -2.84 3.50 36.78
CA VAL A 156 -1.45 3.92 36.64
C VAL A 156 -0.91 3.55 35.27
N ARG A 157 0.15 4.24 34.84
CA ARG A 157 0.90 3.85 33.64
C ARG A 157 1.72 2.59 33.86
N GLY A 158 1.90 1.84 32.78
CA GLY A 158 2.62 0.58 32.75
C GLY A 158 1.77 -0.57 33.29
N LEU A 159 2.42 -1.72 33.49
CA LEU A 159 1.76 -2.96 33.88
C LEU A 159 1.73 -3.19 35.40
N GLY A 160 1.94 -2.16 36.22
CA GLY A 160 2.04 -2.25 37.69
C GLY A 160 0.88 -2.99 38.38
N GLY A 161 -0.36 -2.78 37.93
CA GLY A 161 -1.57 -3.41 38.48
C GLY A 161 -1.79 -4.87 38.07
N ILE A 162 -0.97 -5.42 37.17
CA ILE A 162 -1.04 -6.84 36.81
C ILE A 162 -0.35 -7.67 37.90
N PRO A 163 -0.97 -8.79 38.37
CA PRO A 163 -0.36 -9.69 39.36
C PRO A 163 1.05 -10.10 38.96
N SER A 164 1.96 -10.26 39.94
CA SER A 164 3.34 -10.74 39.69
C SER A 164 3.41 -12.25 39.45
N GLU A 165 2.45 -12.99 39.99
CA GLU A 165 2.38 -14.46 39.92
C GLU A 165 1.12 -14.93 39.19
N GLY A 166 1.21 -16.14 38.64
CA GLY A 166 0.08 -16.79 37.97
C GLY A 166 -0.85 -17.55 38.93
N PRO A 167 -1.82 -18.30 38.37
CA PRO A 167 -2.24 -18.22 36.98
C PRO A 167 -3.06 -16.96 36.72
N VAL A 168 -2.81 -16.30 35.59
CA VAL A 168 -3.54 -15.08 35.19
C VAL A 168 -4.25 -15.33 33.86
N LEU A 169 -5.53 -14.99 33.80
CA LEU A 169 -6.34 -15.05 32.58
C LEU A 169 -6.70 -13.63 32.13
N PHE A 170 -6.08 -13.17 31.05
CA PHE A 170 -6.38 -11.90 30.41
C PHE A 170 -7.57 -12.05 29.47
N ILE A 171 -8.57 -11.18 29.66
CA ILE A 171 -9.81 -11.18 28.89
C ILE A 171 -10.05 -9.79 28.32
N GLY A 172 -10.20 -9.64 27.01
CA GLY A 172 -10.44 -8.32 26.39
C GLY A 172 -11.10 -8.40 25.02
N ASN A 173 -11.26 -7.24 24.38
CA ASN A 173 -11.75 -7.14 23.00
C ASN A 173 -10.63 -7.42 21.99
N HIS A 174 -10.97 -8.07 20.88
CA HIS A 174 -10.01 -8.35 19.82
C HIS A 174 -9.99 -7.24 18.76
N MET A 175 -8.82 -6.63 18.52
CA MET A 175 -8.68 -5.65 17.43
C MET A 175 -8.72 -6.32 16.04
N LEU A 176 -9.05 -5.53 15.02
CA LEU A 176 -9.12 -5.92 13.62
C LEU A 176 -7.82 -6.62 13.19
N LEU A 177 -7.96 -7.82 12.62
CA LEU A 177 -6.86 -8.72 12.23
C LEU A 177 -5.92 -9.15 13.37
N GLY A 178 -6.26 -8.88 14.63
CA GLY A 178 -5.47 -9.27 15.80
C GLY A 178 -4.13 -8.56 15.94
N VAL A 179 -4.03 -7.34 15.43
CA VAL A 179 -2.81 -6.50 15.52
C VAL A 179 -2.39 -6.17 16.95
N ASP A 180 -3.28 -6.34 17.92
CA ASP A 180 -3.02 -6.11 19.34
C ASP A 180 -2.19 -7.22 20.01
N LEU A 181 -2.19 -8.42 19.43
CA LEU A 181 -1.60 -9.62 20.03
C LEU A 181 -0.08 -9.49 20.26
N PHE A 182 0.67 -9.12 19.22
CA PHE A 182 2.14 -9.03 19.29
C PHE A 182 2.60 -7.89 20.22
N ILE A 183 1.84 -6.80 20.28
CA ILE A 183 2.12 -5.67 21.18
C ILE A 183 2.00 -6.10 22.64
N LEU A 184 0.96 -6.88 22.98
CA LEU A 184 0.77 -7.42 24.31
C LEU A 184 1.87 -8.42 24.70
N PHE A 185 2.25 -9.32 23.80
CA PHE A 185 3.33 -10.30 24.03
C PHE A 185 4.64 -9.60 24.40
N LEU A 186 5.04 -8.61 23.59
CA LEU A 186 6.31 -7.90 23.77
C LEU A 186 6.29 -7.01 25.02
N ALA A 187 5.17 -6.37 25.34
CA ALA A 187 5.04 -5.51 26.52
C ALA A 187 5.12 -6.30 27.84
N LEU A 188 4.37 -7.41 27.95
CA LEU A 188 4.40 -8.27 29.14
C LEU A 188 5.76 -8.95 29.31
N LEU A 189 6.38 -9.41 28.23
CA LEU A 189 7.71 -9.99 28.30
C LEU A 189 8.77 -8.96 28.74
N LYS A 190 8.66 -7.71 28.27
CA LYS A 190 9.57 -6.61 28.63
C LYS A 190 9.42 -6.14 30.07
N GLU A 191 8.20 -5.83 30.51
CA GLU A 191 7.97 -5.23 31.84
C GLU A 191 7.82 -6.26 32.96
N LYS A 192 7.15 -7.39 32.69
CA LYS A 192 6.87 -8.42 33.71
C LYS A 192 7.83 -9.59 33.65
N ARG A 193 8.60 -9.76 32.56
CA ARG A 193 9.41 -10.97 32.32
C ARG A 193 8.59 -12.25 32.38
N ARG A 194 7.32 -12.16 31.97
CA ARG A 194 6.36 -13.27 31.93
C ARG A 194 5.83 -13.41 30.52
N MET A 195 5.77 -14.65 30.04
CA MET A 195 5.28 -14.93 28.71
C MET A 195 3.75 -14.97 28.70
N LEU A 196 3.13 -14.17 27.85
CA LEU A 196 1.70 -14.25 27.59
C LEU A 196 1.42 -15.36 26.58
N ARG A 197 0.60 -16.34 26.96
CA ARG A 197 0.30 -17.52 26.16
C ARG A 197 -1.08 -17.35 25.51
N GLY A 198 -1.11 -17.12 24.20
CA GLY A 198 -2.36 -16.98 23.44
C GLY A 198 -3.04 -18.32 23.15
N LEU A 199 -4.36 -18.29 22.98
CA LEU A 199 -5.16 -19.40 22.45
C LEU A 199 -5.74 -18.99 21.10
N GLY A 200 -5.27 -19.62 20.02
CA GLY A 200 -5.63 -19.30 18.64
C GLY A 200 -6.39 -20.43 17.93
N HIS A 201 -7.09 -20.10 16.84
CA HIS A 201 -7.77 -21.10 16.01
C HIS A 201 -6.73 -22.08 15.41
N PRO A 202 -6.96 -23.42 15.40
CA PRO A 202 -5.95 -24.40 14.98
C PRO A 202 -5.31 -24.13 13.62
N GLN A 203 -6.09 -23.65 12.66
CA GLN A 203 -5.69 -23.29 11.30
C GLN A 203 -4.61 -22.19 11.29
N MET A 204 -4.60 -21.27 12.25
CA MET A 204 -3.56 -20.22 12.36
C MET A 204 -2.20 -20.78 12.79
N LEU A 205 -2.20 -21.97 13.40
CA LEU A 205 -1.00 -22.63 13.89
C LEU A 205 -0.56 -23.74 12.93
N GLN A 206 -1.37 -24.11 11.94
CA GLN A 206 -1.04 -25.16 11.00
C GLN A 206 0.20 -24.78 10.19
N LEU A 207 1.20 -25.67 10.18
CA LEU A 207 2.41 -25.52 9.39
C LEU A 207 2.08 -26.03 7.99
N ASP A 208 1.60 -25.16 7.10
CA ASP A 208 1.27 -25.59 5.75
C ASP A 208 2.51 -25.68 4.86
N THR A 209 2.59 -26.81 4.15
CA THR A 209 3.61 -27.12 3.13
C THR A 209 3.23 -26.59 1.75
N GLU A 210 2.05 -25.96 1.59
CA GLU A 210 1.46 -25.64 0.29
C GLU A 210 0.95 -24.20 0.13
N TYR A 211 0.82 -23.44 1.21
CA TYR A 211 0.40 -22.03 1.14
C TYR A 211 1.18 -21.15 2.11
N GLY A 212 2.38 -20.75 1.70
CA GLY A 212 2.93 -19.39 1.86
C GLY A 212 3.03 -18.68 3.23
N ILE A 213 2.55 -19.20 4.36
CA ILE A 213 2.53 -18.49 5.66
C ILE A 213 3.28 -19.30 6.73
N ILE A 214 4.53 -19.65 6.42
CA ILE A 214 5.40 -20.44 7.31
C ILE A 214 5.96 -19.56 8.44
N ASP A 215 6.30 -18.29 8.18
CA ASP A 215 6.94 -17.42 9.18
C ASP A 215 6.02 -17.07 10.34
N THR A 216 4.76 -16.71 10.07
CA THR A 216 3.83 -16.28 11.13
C THR A 216 3.43 -17.42 12.06
N SER A 217 3.22 -18.64 11.55
CA SER A 217 2.82 -19.79 12.36
C SER A 217 3.96 -20.30 13.26
N ILE A 218 5.20 -20.35 12.73
CA ILE A 218 6.43 -20.63 13.51
C ILE A 218 6.56 -19.60 14.63
N LEU A 219 6.41 -18.33 14.30
CA LEU A 219 6.55 -17.24 15.25
C LEU A 219 5.51 -17.30 16.37
N LEU A 220 4.22 -17.47 16.04
CA LEU A 220 3.15 -17.61 17.03
C LEU A 220 3.41 -18.78 18.00
N ARG A 221 3.95 -19.89 17.50
CA ARG A 221 4.32 -21.06 18.32
C ARG A 221 5.55 -20.81 19.19
N VAL A 222 6.57 -20.11 18.68
CA VAL A 222 7.75 -19.67 19.47
C VAL A 222 7.30 -18.75 20.61
N PHE A 223 6.34 -17.87 20.33
CA PHE A 223 5.69 -17.02 21.34
C PHE A 223 4.63 -17.77 22.17
N GLY A 224 4.59 -19.10 22.06
CA GLY A 224 3.86 -19.97 22.98
C GLY A 224 2.36 -20.05 22.74
N MET A 225 1.85 -19.58 21.60
CA MET A 225 0.45 -19.75 21.25
C MET A 225 0.10 -21.22 21.09
N LEU A 226 -1.08 -21.61 21.58
CA LEU A 226 -1.61 -22.97 21.47
C LEU A 226 -2.97 -22.98 20.79
N PRO A 227 -3.37 -24.13 20.20
CA PRO A 227 -4.72 -24.29 19.69
C PRO A 227 -5.75 -24.09 20.80
N VAL A 228 -6.79 -23.31 20.52
CA VAL A 228 -7.89 -23.06 21.44
C VAL A 228 -8.62 -24.36 21.77
N SER A 229 -8.62 -24.73 23.04
CA SER A 229 -9.40 -25.86 23.59
C SER A 229 -9.48 -25.73 25.11
N GLY A 230 -10.55 -26.27 25.71
CA GLY A 230 -10.68 -26.31 27.18
C GLY A 230 -9.52 -27.05 27.85
N ILE A 231 -8.98 -28.10 27.21
CA ILE A 231 -7.84 -28.87 27.71
C ILE A 231 -6.56 -28.02 27.74
N ASN A 232 -6.26 -27.27 26.66
CA ASN A 232 -5.08 -26.41 26.64
C ASN A 232 -5.21 -25.23 27.60
N LEU A 233 -6.39 -24.63 27.72
CA LEU A 233 -6.66 -23.60 28.72
C LEU A 233 -6.42 -24.13 30.14
N PHE A 234 -7.00 -25.29 30.48
CA PHE A 234 -6.80 -25.94 31.76
C PHE A 234 -5.31 -26.22 32.04
N ARG A 235 -4.58 -26.78 31.06
CA ARG A 235 -3.15 -27.09 31.19
C ARG A 235 -2.31 -25.83 31.43
N LEU A 236 -2.58 -24.74 30.71
CA LEU A 236 -1.84 -23.49 30.88
C LEU A 236 -2.08 -22.88 32.27
N LEU A 237 -3.34 -22.79 32.69
CA LEU A 237 -3.70 -22.25 34.01
C LEU A 237 -3.15 -23.14 35.14
N SER A 238 -3.26 -24.46 35.02
CA SER A 238 -2.69 -25.40 35.99
C SER A 238 -1.15 -25.36 36.05
N SER A 239 -0.50 -24.85 35.00
CA SER A 239 0.95 -24.63 34.93
C SER A 239 1.36 -23.21 35.34
N ASN A 240 0.50 -22.50 36.09
CA ASN A 240 0.78 -21.17 36.62
C ASN A 240 1.09 -20.08 35.55
N SER A 241 0.55 -20.25 34.34
CA SER A 241 0.87 -19.39 33.18
C SER A 241 0.02 -18.13 33.12
N TYR A 242 0.49 -17.15 32.32
CA TYR A 242 -0.30 -16.00 31.89
C TYR A 242 -0.95 -16.36 30.56
N VAL A 243 -2.28 -16.30 30.50
CA VAL A 243 -3.06 -16.78 29.36
C VAL A 243 -3.89 -15.65 28.80
N LEU A 244 -3.88 -15.48 27.48
CA LEU A 244 -4.73 -14.51 26.78
C LEU A 244 -5.87 -15.23 26.08
N LEU A 245 -7.09 -14.75 26.31
CA LEU A 245 -8.30 -15.24 25.65
C LEU A 245 -9.17 -14.06 25.22
N TYR A 246 -9.55 -14.05 23.94
CA TYR A 246 -10.55 -13.14 23.39
C TYR A 246 -11.88 -13.88 23.27
N PRO A 247 -12.90 -13.61 24.11
CA PRO A 247 -14.13 -14.38 24.09
C PRO A 247 -14.89 -14.27 22.76
N GLY A 248 -14.85 -13.12 22.09
CA GLY A 248 -15.45 -12.95 20.76
C GLY A 248 -14.66 -13.57 19.60
N GLY A 249 -13.42 -14.01 19.85
CA GLY A 249 -12.59 -14.75 18.90
C GLY A 249 -12.49 -14.10 17.51
N ALA A 250 -12.59 -14.91 16.46
CA ALA A 250 -12.47 -14.46 15.07
C ALA A 250 -13.59 -13.47 14.66
N ARG A 251 -14.75 -13.48 15.31
CA ARG A 251 -15.87 -12.58 14.99
C ARG A 251 -15.57 -11.12 15.37
N GLU A 252 -14.84 -10.92 16.46
CA GLU A 252 -14.31 -9.61 16.85
C GLU A 252 -13.07 -9.24 16.02
N ALA A 253 -12.17 -10.19 15.75
CA ALA A 253 -11.00 -9.94 14.90
C ALA A 253 -11.36 -9.54 13.46
N LEU A 254 -12.55 -9.93 12.99
CA LEU A 254 -13.07 -9.68 11.64
C LEU A 254 -14.38 -8.87 11.71
N HIS A 255 -14.49 -7.93 12.65
CA HIS A 255 -15.67 -7.09 12.81
C HIS A 255 -15.94 -6.20 11.59
N ARG A 256 -17.22 -5.89 11.32
CA ARG A 256 -17.68 -5.11 10.15
C ARG A 256 -17.68 -3.60 10.48
N LYS A 257 -17.89 -2.72 9.48
CA LYS A 257 -18.02 -1.27 9.75
C LYS A 257 -19.15 -1.01 10.74
N GLY A 258 -18.93 -0.06 11.65
CA GLY A 258 -19.91 0.31 12.67
C GLY A 258 -20.00 -0.70 13.81
N GLU A 259 -19.16 -1.74 13.80
CA GLU A 259 -19.01 -2.72 14.87
C GLU A 259 -17.73 -2.53 15.68
N VAL A 260 -16.95 -1.49 15.38
CA VAL A 260 -15.75 -1.12 16.14
C VAL A 260 -16.10 -1.02 17.62
N HIS A 261 -15.27 -1.62 18.46
CA HIS A 261 -15.42 -1.65 19.92
C HIS A 261 -16.64 -2.42 20.46
N LYS A 262 -17.43 -3.10 19.60
CA LYS A 262 -18.52 -3.97 20.04
C LYS A 262 -17.99 -5.34 20.45
N LEU A 263 -18.47 -5.83 21.59
CA LEU A 263 -18.14 -7.17 22.08
C LEU A 263 -19.14 -8.21 21.57
N PHE A 264 -18.64 -9.23 20.86
CA PHE A 264 -19.43 -10.34 20.31
C PHE A 264 -19.19 -11.63 21.10
N TRP A 265 -19.34 -11.56 22.42
CA TRP A 265 -19.04 -12.70 23.28
C TRP A 265 -20.14 -13.76 23.24
N PRO A 266 -19.78 -15.06 23.28
CA PRO A 266 -20.74 -16.17 23.25
C PRO A 266 -21.54 -16.24 24.56
N GLU A 267 -22.77 -16.76 24.49
CA GLU A 267 -23.63 -16.95 25.67
C GLU A 267 -23.03 -17.90 26.72
N GLN A 268 -22.09 -18.75 26.32
CA GLN A 268 -21.46 -19.75 27.16
C GLN A 268 -20.39 -19.14 28.08
N GLN A 269 -20.44 -19.51 29.37
CA GLN A 269 -19.66 -18.92 30.47
C GLN A 269 -18.38 -19.72 30.79
N GLU A 270 -17.91 -20.56 29.88
CA GLU A 270 -16.96 -21.64 30.22
C GLU A 270 -15.60 -21.14 30.73
N PHE A 271 -15.15 -19.96 30.30
CA PHE A 271 -13.86 -19.44 30.74
C PHE A 271 -13.86 -18.98 32.21
N VAL A 272 -14.99 -18.47 32.74
CA VAL A 272 -15.07 -18.05 34.15
C VAL A 272 -15.10 -19.26 35.08
N ARG A 273 -15.78 -20.35 34.67
CA ARG A 273 -15.75 -21.63 35.38
C ARG A 273 -14.34 -22.21 35.38
N MET A 274 -13.66 -22.19 34.24
CA MET A 274 -12.28 -22.66 34.13
C MET A 274 -11.31 -21.84 34.99
N ALA A 275 -11.47 -20.51 35.00
CA ALA A 275 -10.67 -19.63 35.85
C ALA A 275 -10.86 -19.97 37.34
N ALA A 276 -12.11 -20.10 37.81
CA ALA A 276 -12.41 -20.49 39.18
C ALA A 276 -11.85 -21.88 39.53
N LYS A 277 -12.02 -22.87 38.64
CA LYS A 277 -11.48 -24.23 38.81
C LYS A 277 -9.96 -24.24 39.03
N CYS A 278 -9.23 -23.38 38.32
CA CYS A 278 -7.79 -23.28 38.41
C CYS A 278 -7.31 -22.23 39.43
N GLY A 279 -8.22 -21.55 40.13
CA GLY A 279 -7.89 -20.43 41.02
C GLY A 279 -7.20 -19.27 40.30
N ALA A 280 -7.45 -19.08 39.01
CA ALA A 280 -6.79 -18.07 38.19
C ALA A 280 -7.33 -16.66 38.45
N THR A 281 -6.45 -15.68 38.48
CA THR A 281 -6.86 -14.28 38.56
C THR A 281 -7.27 -13.79 37.17
N ILE A 282 -8.51 -13.32 37.02
CA ILE A 282 -8.98 -12.74 35.75
C ILE A 282 -8.56 -11.27 35.71
N VAL A 283 -7.91 -10.86 34.62
CA VAL A 283 -7.57 -9.45 34.36
C VAL A 283 -8.35 -9.01 33.11
N PRO A 284 -9.52 -8.38 33.27
CA PRO A 284 -10.25 -7.80 32.15
C PRO A 284 -9.49 -6.59 31.60
N PHE A 285 -9.40 -6.43 30.28
CA PHE A 285 -8.76 -5.28 29.66
C PHE A 285 -9.52 -4.78 28.43
N GLY A 286 -9.40 -3.48 28.14
CA GLY A 286 -9.89 -2.87 26.91
C GLY A 286 -8.73 -2.39 26.05
N SER A 287 -8.90 -2.43 24.73
CA SER A 287 -7.94 -1.95 23.74
C SER A 287 -8.63 -1.08 22.68
N VAL A 288 -8.04 0.07 22.31
CA VAL A 288 -8.58 0.99 21.28
C VAL A 288 -7.49 1.62 20.40
N GLY A 289 -7.84 2.04 19.17
CA GLY A 289 -6.93 2.75 18.24
C GLY A 289 -6.96 2.29 16.78
N GLU A 290 -7.68 1.21 16.45
CA GLU A 290 -7.79 0.65 15.09
C GLU A 290 -8.67 1.46 14.14
N ASP A 291 -9.63 2.22 14.69
CA ASP A 291 -10.63 3.03 14.00
C ASP A 291 -10.04 4.28 13.32
N ASP A 292 -8.85 4.70 13.74
CA ASP A 292 -8.10 5.82 13.17
C ASP A 292 -7.73 5.60 11.68
N VAL A 293 -7.91 4.40 11.13
CA VAL A 293 -7.74 4.10 9.69
C VAL A 293 -8.87 4.69 8.84
N SER A 294 -10.11 4.77 9.35
CA SER A 294 -11.26 5.39 8.65
C SER A 294 -11.36 6.90 8.91
N GLU A 295 -10.92 7.36 10.09
CA GLU A 295 -10.80 8.78 10.43
C GLU A 295 -9.65 9.47 9.66
N LEU A 296 -8.76 8.68 9.07
CA LEU A 296 -7.60 9.10 8.29
C LEU A 296 -7.93 9.97 7.08
N MET A 297 -9.01 9.61 6.35
CA MET A 297 -9.54 10.37 5.22
C MET A 297 -10.19 11.66 5.71
N ARG A 298 -10.98 11.61 6.80
CA ARG A 298 -11.54 12.82 7.45
C ARG A 298 -10.48 13.75 8.02
N CYS A 299 -9.29 13.24 8.33
CA CYS A 299 -8.15 14.04 8.78
C CYS A 299 -7.41 14.76 7.64
N LEU A 300 -7.67 14.44 6.37
CA LEU A 300 -7.04 15.15 5.24
C LEU A 300 -7.29 16.64 5.35
N LYS A 301 -8.55 17.04 5.58
CA LYS A 301 -8.99 18.43 5.77
C LYS A 301 -8.24 19.22 6.84
N ARG A 302 -7.51 18.55 7.75
CA ARG A 302 -6.69 19.21 8.78
C ARG A 302 -5.43 19.82 8.18
N LEU A 303 -4.97 19.35 7.02
CA LEU A 303 -3.87 19.95 6.29
C LEU A 303 -4.25 21.34 5.77
N ARG A 304 -5.55 21.55 5.46
CA ARG A 304 -6.06 22.79 4.88
C ARG A 304 -5.34 23.14 3.59
N ASP A 305 -4.88 22.11 2.89
CA ASP A 305 -4.09 22.22 1.66
C ASP A 305 -4.59 21.18 0.65
N PRO A 306 -5.58 21.52 -0.19
CA PRO A 306 -6.25 20.57 -1.07
C PRO A 306 -5.31 19.92 -2.09
N GLN A 307 -4.19 20.57 -2.44
CA GLN A 307 -3.16 19.97 -3.29
C GLN A 307 -2.46 18.80 -2.60
N SER A 308 -1.95 18.99 -1.38
CA SER A 308 -1.40 17.89 -0.58
C SER A 308 -2.46 16.84 -0.24
N GLU A 309 -3.67 17.27 0.10
CA GLU A 309 -4.76 16.36 0.47
C GLU A 309 -5.10 15.40 -0.68
N LEU A 310 -5.27 15.92 -1.89
CA LEU A 310 -5.55 15.09 -3.08
C LEU A 310 -4.36 14.20 -3.44
N LEU A 311 -3.13 14.72 -3.38
CA LEU A 311 -1.92 13.93 -3.65
C LEU A 311 -1.79 12.74 -2.68
N LEU A 312 -2.03 12.97 -1.40
CA LEU A 312 -2.00 11.95 -0.36
C LEU A 312 -3.14 10.93 -0.52
N LEU A 313 -4.33 11.40 -0.88
CA LEU A 313 -5.49 10.54 -1.15
C LEU A 313 -5.18 9.60 -2.33
N ARG A 314 -4.66 10.12 -3.44
CA ARG A 314 -4.27 9.33 -4.62
C ARG A 314 -3.14 8.34 -4.31
N SER A 315 -2.10 8.79 -3.61
CA SER A 315 -0.87 8.03 -3.45
C SER A 315 -0.95 6.94 -2.38
N CYS A 316 -1.68 7.17 -1.28
CA CYS A 316 -1.59 6.27 -0.12
C CYS A 316 -2.88 6.06 0.68
N MET A 317 -3.97 6.77 0.41
CA MET A 317 -5.23 6.62 1.19
C MET A 317 -6.42 6.13 0.36
N GLY A 318 -6.31 6.09 -0.97
CA GLY A 318 -7.29 5.50 -1.88
C GLY A 318 -7.22 3.97 -1.95
N VAL A 319 -7.80 3.40 -3.01
CA VAL A 319 -8.00 1.93 -3.13
C VAL A 319 -6.72 1.10 -3.01
N ALA A 320 -5.54 1.71 -3.19
CA ALA A 320 -4.24 1.07 -3.00
C ALA A 320 -4.12 0.32 -1.66
N LYS A 321 -4.75 0.83 -0.59
CA LYS A 321 -4.77 0.17 0.73
C LYS A 321 -5.66 -1.07 0.80
N LEU A 322 -6.67 -1.16 -0.07
CA LEU A 322 -7.60 -2.29 -0.13
C LEU A 322 -7.24 -3.31 -1.22
N LEU A 323 -6.33 -2.98 -2.15
CA LEU A 323 -6.01 -3.82 -3.30
C LEU A 323 -5.62 -5.25 -2.93
N PHE A 324 -4.91 -5.46 -1.82
CA PHE A 324 -4.59 -6.83 -1.38
C PHE A 324 -5.88 -7.61 -1.07
N GLY A 325 -6.74 -7.08 -0.20
CA GLY A 325 -8.02 -7.69 0.14
C GLY A 325 -8.93 -7.89 -1.07
N LEU A 326 -9.02 -6.90 -1.96
CA LEU A 326 -9.81 -7.01 -3.20
C LEU A 326 -9.26 -8.02 -4.20
N ARG A 327 -7.97 -8.37 -4.12
CA ARG A 327 -7.33 -9.41 -4.95
C ARG A 327 -7.49 -10.81 -4.38
N THR A 328 -7.74 -10.93 -3.08
CA THR A 328 -7.81 -12.23 -2.38
C THR A 328 -9.21 -12.62 -1.95
N CYS A 329 -10.16 -11.69 -1.97
CA CYS A 329 -11.52 -11.91 -1.53
C CYS A 329 -12.51 -11.80 -2.70
N GLN A 330 -13.50 -12.69 -2.71
CA GLN A 330 -14.58 -12.66 -3.69
C GLN A 330 -15.39 -11.36 -3.56
N PRO A 331 -15.78 -10.71 -4.67
CA PRO A 331 -16.46 -9.40 -4.63
C PRO A 331 -17.75 -9.38 -3.80
N SER A 332 -18.56 -10.45 -3.86
CA SER A 332 -19.80 -10.60 -3.10
C SER A 332 -19.61 -10.57 -1.58
N LEU A 333 -18.45 -11.01 -1.09
CA LEU A 333 -18.14 -11.10 0.34
C LEU A 333 -17.60 -9.79 0.92
N VAL A 334 -17.10 -8.89 0.07
CA VAL A 334 -16.49 -7.61 0.48
C VAL A 334 -17.37 -6.40 0.18
N GLY A 335 -18.53 -6.57 -0.43
CA GLY A 335 -19.42 -5.46 -0.83
C GLY A 335 -19.74 -4.49 0.31
N GLY A 336 -19.97 -5.02 1.53
CA GLY A 336 -20.16 -4.19 2.72
C GLY A 336 -18.93 -3.35 3.08
N ALA A 337 -17.71 -3.87 2.96
CA ALA A 337 -16.48 -3.09 3.23
C ALA A 337 -16.15 -2.10 2.11
N VAL A 338 -16.46 -2.47 0.87
CA VAL A 338 -16.27 -1.65 -0.34
C VAL A 338 -17.14 -0.39 -0.30
N SER A 339 -18.46 -0.57 -0.13
CA SER A 339 -19.42 0.55 -0.05
C SER A 339 -19.00 1.58 1.00
N VAL A 340 -18.54 1.06 2.12
CA VAL A 340 -18.11 1.82 3.29
C VAL A 340 -16.87 2.67 3.02
N PHE A 341 -15.92 2.11 2.28
CA PHE A 341 -14.71 2.79 1.88
C PHE A 341 -15.04 3.89 0.86
N ASP A 342 -15.89 3.58 -0.12
CA ASP A 342 -16.28 4.52 -1.18
C ASP A 342 -17.12 5.69 -0.66
N GLU A 343 -17.94 5.49 0.38
CA GLU A 343 -18.58 6.59 1.13
C GLU A 343 -17.54 7.56 1.73
N GLY A 344 -16.49 7.00 2.37
CA GLY A 344 -15.40 7.80 2.95
C GLY A 344 -14.58 8.52 1.88
N LEU A 345 -14.34 7.84 0.76
CA LEU A 345 -13.63 8.36 -0.40
C LEU A 345 -14.40 9.52 -1.06
N ARG A 346 -15.71 9.35 -1.23
CA ARG A 346 -16.62 10.39 -1.74
C ARG A 346 -16.63 11.61 -0.83
N GLY A 347 -16.79 11.42 0.47
CA GLY A 347 -16.77 12.53 1.43
C GLY A 347 -15.43 13.28 1.45
N ALA A 348 -14.30 12.57 1.31
CA ALA A 348 -12.99 13.21 1.22
C ALA A 348 -12.81 14.02 -0.07
N LEU A 349 -13.24 13.46 -1.21
CA LEU A 349 -13.17 14.13 -2.50
C LEU A 349 -14.07 15.37 -2.56
N GLU A 350 -15.29 15.26 -2.05
CA GLU A 350 -16.22 16.39 -1.91
C GLU A 350 -15.59 17.52 -1.08
N ASP A 351 -15.01 17.21 0.08
CA ASP A 351 -14.38 18.21 0.94
C ASP A 351 -13.13 18.86 0.29
N ILE A 352 -12.31 18.07 -0.40
CA ILE A 352 -11.15 18.59 -1.15
C ILE A 352 -11.60 19.58 -2.23
N VAL A 353 -12.62 19.21 -3.02
CA VAL A 353 -13.05 19.95 -4.21
C VAL A 353 -13.91 21.16 -3.86
N VAL A 354 -14.94 20.98 -3.02
CA VAL A 354 -15.93 22.02 -2.72
C VAL A 354 -15.93 22.49 -1.26
N CYS A 355 -15.24 21.78 -0.34
CA CYS A 355 -15.12 22.16 1.07
C CYS A 355 -16.48 22.45 1.74
N GLY A 356 -17.47 21.58 1.52
CA GLY A 356 -18.85 21.75 1.97
C GLY A 356 -19.70 22.68 1.11
N GLY A 357 -19.18 23.14 -0.03
CA GLY A 357 -19.92 23.88 -1.05
C GLY A 357 -20.86 23.00 -1.88
N ALA A 358 -21.71 23.64 -2.68
CA ALA A 358 -22.71 22.95 -3.50
C ALA A 358 -22.13 22.30 -4.78
N PHE A 359 -22.98 21.53 -5.48
CA PHE A 359 -22.75 21.00 -6.83
C PHE A 359 -21.72 19.87 -6.97
N PHE A 360 -21.34 19.18 -5.89
CA PHE A 360 -20.61 17.91 -5.96
C PHE A 360 -21.59 16.72 -6.02
N GLY A 361 -22.19 16.52 -7.20
CA GLY A 361 -23.19 15.46 -7.45
C GLY A 361 -22.58 14.17 -7.98
N ASP A 362 -23.45 13.26 -8.46
CA ASP A 362 -23.03 11.96 -8.99
C ASP A 362 -22.18 12.06 -10.26
N LEU A 363 -22.42 13.07 -11.10
CA LEU A 363 -21.57 13.38 -12.26
C LEU A 363 -20.15 13.75 -11.82
N GLN A 364 -20.03 14.66 -10.86
CA GLN A 364 -18.74 15.12 -10.32
C GLN A 364 -18.00 13.98 -9.62
N TRP A 365 -18.71 13.20 -8.79
CA TRP A 365 -18.18 12.00 -8.16
C TRP A 365 -17.62 11.04 -9.20
N ARG A 366 -18.41 10.72 -10.24
CA ARG A 366 -17.98 9.77 -11.28
C ARG A 366 -16.82 10.32 -12.11
N LEU A 367 -16.79 11.61 -12.46
CA LEU A 367 -15.63 12.23 -13.13
C LEU A 367 -14.38 12.16 -12.24
N ALA A 368 -14.50 12.55 -10.97
CA ALA A 368 -13.39 12.57 -10.02
C ALA A 368 -12.79 11.17 -9.81
N SER A 369 -13.66 10.14 -9.77
CA SER A 369 -13.28 8.76 -9.51
C SER A 369 -12.75 7.99 -10.74
N LEU A 370 -12.52 8.68 -11.88
CA LEU A 370 -11.89 8.06 -13.04
C LEU A 370 -10.36 8.07 -12.92
N PRO A 371 -9.66 7.07 -13.50
CA PRO A 371 -8.23 7.14 -13.70
C PRO A 371 -7.83 8.37 -14.51
N THR A 372 -6.62 8.89 -14.32
CA THR A 372 -6.13 10.11 -15.01
C THR A 372 -6.20 10.01 -16.53
N ARG A 373 -5.83 8.85 -17.09
CA ARG A 373 -5.94 8.56 -18.53
C ARG A 373 -7.36 8.62 -19.10
N PHE A 374 -8.37 8.55 -18.23
CA PHE A 374 -9.79 8.67 -18.58
C PHE A 374 -10.37 10.02 -18.16
N GLY A 375 -9.51 10.99 -17.83
CA GLY A 375 -9.90 12.37 -17.54
C GLY A 375 -10.30 12.65 -16.09
N GLY A 376 -10.19 11.65 -15.20
CA GLY A 376 -10.47 11.85 -13.78
C GLY A 376 -9.25 12.23 -12.94
N LEU A 377 -9.46 12.28 -11.63
CA LEU A 377 -8.42 12.68 -10.69
C LEU A 377 -7.46 11.54 -10.34
N GLY A 378 -7.58 10.36 -10.95
CA GLY A 378 -6.71 9.23 -10.65
C GLY A 378 -7.03 8.54 -9.32
N ILE A 379 -8.28 8.64 -8.87
CA ILE A 379 -8.79 7.95 -7.68
C ILE A 379 -9.77 6.89 -8.14
N CYS A 380 -9.39 5.62 -8.04
CA CYS A 380 -10.30 4.52 -8.36
C CYS A 380 -11.19 4.21 -7.14
N THR A 381 -12.46 3.90 -7.38
CA THR A 381 -13.36 3.37 -6.34
C THR A 381 -12.96 1.94 -5.96
N ALA A 382 -13.27 1.55 -4.73
CA ALA A 382 -13.13 0.17 -4.30
C ALA A 382 -14.14 -0.74 -5.02
N GLU A 383 -15.32 -0.23 -5.37
CA GLU A 383 -16.32 -0.92 -6.16
C GLU A 383 -15.79 -1.32 -7.53
N ASP A 384 -15.31 -0.37 -8.32
CA ASP A 384 -14.76 -0.63 -9.66
C ASP A 384 -13.56 -1.61 -9.56
N ALA A 385 -12.69 -1.42 -8.56
CA ALA A 385 -11.53 -2.29 -8.36
C ALA A 385 -11.92 -3.71 -7.97
N SER A 386 -12.95 -3.88 -7.14
CA SER A 386 -13.45 -5.19 -6.71
C SER A 386 -13.96 -6.02 -7.88
N SER A 387 -14.53 -5.38 -8.92
CA SER A 387 -15.09 -6.06 -10.09
C SER A 387 -14.05 -6.86 -10.88
N TYR A 388 -12.78 -6.43 -10.90
CA TYR A 388 -11.74 -7.10 -11.69
C TYR A 388 -10.54 -7.61 -10.90
N ALA A 389 -10.26 -7.09 -9.70
CA ALA A 389 -9.02 -7.38 -8.99
C ALA A 389 -8.90 -8.85 -8.58
N PHE A 390 -9.98 -9.43 -8.05
CA PHE A 390 -10.05 -10.84 -7.69
C PHE A 390 -9.88 -11.74 -8.91
N VAL A 391 -10.62 -11.46 -9.99
CA VAL A 391 -10.55 -12.25 -11.24
C VAL A 391 -9.14 -12.22 -11.82
N ALA A 392 -8.54 -11.04 -11.92
CA ALA A 392 -7.17 -10.89 -12.43
C ALA A 392 -6.13 -11.63 -11.57
N SER A 393 -6.24 -11.52 -10.25
CA SER A 393 -5.34 -12.18 -9.30
C SER A 393 -5.44 -13.71 -9.41
N ARG A 394 -6.66 -14.22 -9.46
CA ARG A 394 -6.94 -15.65 -9.59
C ARG A 394 -6.49 -16.20 -10.95
N ALA A 395 -6.79 -15.51 -12.05
CA ALA A 395 -6.33 -15.89 -13.38
C ALA A 395 -4.80 -16.00 -13.47
N GLN A 396 -4.07 -15.03 -12.91
CA GLN A 396 -2.60 -15.03 -12.93
C GLN A 396 -1.96 -16.11 -12.07
N SER A 397 -2.65 -16.55 -11.03
CA SER A 397 -2.16 -17.59 -10.12
C SER A 397 -2.79 -18.96 -10.40
N TRP A 398 -3.60 -19.10 -11.45
CA TRP A 398 -4.36 -20.33 -11.72
C TRP A 398 -3.45 -21.54 -11.98
N GLY A 399 -2.36 -21.35 -12.73
CA GLY A 399 -1.33 -22.37 -12.93
C GLY A 399 -0.81 -22.95 -11.61
N LEU A 400 -0.54 -22.07 -10.65
CA LEU A 400 -0.06 -22.40 -9.32
C LEU A 400 -1.17 -22.98 -8.43
N GLN A 401 -2.37 -22.41 -8.44
CA GLN A 401 -3.52 -22.90 -7.67
C GLN A 401 -3.90 -24.33 -8.07
N ASP A 402 -3.96 -24.64 -9.37
CA ASP A 402 -4.25 -26.00 -9.85
C ASP A 402 -3.14 -26.98 -9.45
N HIS A 403 -1.88 -26.53 -9.50
CA HIS A 403 -0.76 -27.35 -9.05
C HIS A 403 -0.89 -27.70 -7.55
N ILE A 404 -1.35 -26.75 -6.72
CA ILE A 404 -1.52 -26.94 -5.28
C ILE A 404 -2.82 -27.70 -4.93
N LEU A 405 -3.93 -27.48 -5.65
CA LEU A 405 -5.26 -28.02 -5.31
C LEU A 405 -5.59 -29.36 -6.01
N ARG A 406 -4.70 -29.88 -6.87
CA ARG A 406 -4.89 -31.09 -7.68
C ARG A 406 -5.27 -32.34 -6.89
N GLU A 407 -4.91 -32.44 -5.61
CA GLU A 407 -5.24 -33.59 -4.76
C GLU A 407 -6.59 -33.44 -4.01
N CYS A 408 -7.24 -32.28 -4.06
CA CYS A 408 -8.45 -31.99 -3.29
C CYS A 408 -9.78 -32.40 -3.97
N GLY A 409 -9.75 -32.98 -5.18
CA GLY A 409 -10.92 -33.53 -5.86
C GLY A 409 -12.05 -32.54 -6.19
N GLY A 410 -11.77 -31.23 -6.13
CA GLY A 410 -12.73 -30.15 -6.43
C GLY A 410 -12.74 -29.76 -7.91
N ASP A 411 -13.86 -29.21 -8.37
CA ASP A 411 -14.05 -28.71 -9.73
C ASP A 411 -13.02 -27.61 -10.06
N VAL A 412 -12.37 -27.68 -11.23
CA VAL A 412 -11.20 -26.84 -11.63
C VAL A 412 -11.55 -25.34 -11.71
N LEU A 413 -12.84 -25.04 -11.89
CA LEU A 413 -13.44 -23.71 -11.71
C LEU A 413 -14.36 -23.77 -10.49
N ASP A 414 -13.81 -23.50 -9.30
CA ASP A 414 -14.67 -23.39 -8.13
C ASP A 414 -15.71 -22.25 -8.30
N SER A 415 -16.89 -22.47 -7.70
CA SER A 415 -18.10 -21.68 -7.84
C SER A 415 -17.91 -20.18 -7.60
N ASP A 416 -16.95 -19.81 -6.76
CA ASP A 416 -16.64 -18.42 -6.45
C ASP A 416 -15.98 -17.68 -7.62
N TYR A 417 -15.16 -18.38 -8.43
CA TYR A 417 -14.58 -17.79 -9.63
C TYR A 417 -15.61 -17.59 -10.72
N ARG A 418 -16.46 -18.61 -10.94
CA ARG A 418 -17.54 -18.56 -11.93
C ARG A 418 -18.44 -17.37 -11.63
N SER A 419 -18.88 -17.25 -10.38
CA SER A 419 -19.71 -16.13 -9.93
C SER A 419 -19.04 -14.77 -10.16
N ALA A 420 -17.72 -14.65 -9.89
CA ALA A 420 -17.00 -13.41 -10.13
C ALA A 420 -16.81 -13.10 -11.63
N LEU A 421 -16.58 -14.13 -12.46
CA LEU A 421 -16.48 -14.01 -13.91
C LEU A 421 -17.82 -13.62 -14.53
N ASP A 422 -18.93 -14.21 -14.08
CA ASP A 422 -20.26 -13.92 -14.59
C ASP A 422 -20.68 -12.49 -14.24
N LEU A 423 -20.34 -12.02 -13.04
CA LEU A 423 -20.52 -10.62 -12.64
C LEU A 423 -19.70 -9.66 -13.52
N LEU A 424 -18.45 -10.03 -13.81
CA LEU A 424 -17.57 -9.26 -14.70
C LEU A 424 -18.10 -9.26 -16.15
N HIS A 425 -18.58 -10.39 -16.65
CA HIS A 425 -19.19 -10.53 -17.98
C HIS A 425 -20.44 -9.65 -18.12
N SER A 426 -21.29 -9.66 -17.10
CA SER A 426 -22.48 -8.80 -17.04
C SER A 426 -22.13 -7.32 -17.10
N SER A 427 -20.97 -6.95 -16.52
CA SER A 427 -20.45 -5.59 -16.53
C SER A 427 -19.74 -5.24 -17.84
N LEU A 428 -19.19 -6.23 -18.54
CA LEU A 428 -18.38 -6.10 -19.77
C LEU A 428 -18.80 -7.13 -20.84
N PRO A 429 -20.00 -6.98 -21.43
CA PRO A 429 -20.54 -7.96 -22.37
C PRO A 429 -19.72 -8.05 -23.66
N ASP A 430 -19.10 -6.94 -24.07
CA ASP A 430 -18.32 -6.83 -25.31
C ASP A 430 -16.87 -7.33 -25.15
N LEU A 431 -16.42 -7.62 -23.93
CA LEU A 431 -15.06 -8.11 -23.69
C LEU A 431 -15.01 -9.63 -23.87
N ASP A 432 -14.11 -10.09 -24.74
CA ASP A 432 -13.79 -11.52 -24.80
C ASP A 432 -13.09 -11.95 -23.51
N ILE A 433 -13.87 -12.55 -22.62
CA ILE A 433 -13.41 -13.13 -21.37
C ILE A 433 -13.16 -14.64 -21.48
N GLY A 434 -13.26 -15.24 -22.68
CA GLY A 434 -13.03 -16.67 -22.92
C GLY A 434 -11.65 -17.11 -22.40
N GLY A 435 -10.64 -16.25 -22.57
CA GLY A 435 -9.29 -16.47 -22.04
C GLY A 435 -9.21 -16.57 -20.51
N PHE A 436 -10.21 -16.08 -19.78
CA PHE A 436 -10.31 -16.14 -18.31
C PHE A 436 -11.14 -17.32 -17.80
N TYR A 437 -11.82 -18.07 -18.68
CA TYR A 437 -12.48 -19.34 -18.34
C TYR A 437 -11.55 -20.55 -18.52
N ILE A 438 -10.44 -20.39 -19.22
CA ILE A 438 -9.49 -21.48 -19.49
C ILE A 438 -8.14 -21.15 -18.83
N LYS A 439 -7.62 -22.12 -18.08
CA LYS A 439 -6.41 -22.00 -17.25
C LYS A 439 -5.19 -21.48 -18.01
N ASP A 440 -4.91 -22.05 -19.18
CA ASP A 440 -3.66 -21.82 -19.92
C ASP A 440 -3.74 -20.62 -20.88
N THR A 441 -4.88 -19.93 -20.93
CA THR A 441 -5.14 -18.84 -21.88
C THR A 441 -5.26 -17.48 -21.22
N ALA A 442 -5.10 -17.39 -19.89
CA ALA A 442 -5.22 -16.15 -19.16
C ALA A 442 -4.17 -15.14 -19.67
N PRO A 443 -4.57 -13.93 -20.09
CA PRO A 443 -3.64 -12.99 -20.71
C PRO A 443 -2.67 -12.42 -19.67
N PRO A 444 -1.39 -12.16 -20.05
CA PRO A 444 -0.44 -11.50 -19.16
C PRO A 444 -0.93 -10.08 -18.81
N LYS A 445 -0.59 -9.59 -17.62
CA LYS A 445 -1.04 -8.27 -17.11
C LYS A 445 -2.58 -8.16 -17.05
N SER A 446 -3.26 -9.26 -16.74
CA SER A 446 -4.73 -9.39 -16.70
C SER A 446 -5.43 -8.26 -15.92
N GLN A 447 -4.87 -7.81 -14.79
CA GLN A 447 -5.43 -6.68 -14.03
C GLN A 447 -5.48 -5.39 -14.86
N LYS A 448 -4.42 -5.10 -15.62
CA LYS A 448 -4.37 -3.91 -16.48
C LYS A 448 -5.40 -4.05 -17.61
N ILE A 449 -5.53 -5.23 -18.21
CA ILE A 449 -6.48 -5.49 -19.30
C ILE A 449 -7.92 -5.28 -18.80
N LEU A 450 -8.29 -5.94 -17.70
CA LEU A 450 -9.65 -5.85 -17.15
C LEU A 450 -9.98 -4.45 -16.65
N ALA A 451 -9.05 -3.78 -15.95
CA ALA A 451 -9.24 -2.39 -15.54
C ALA A 451 -9.44 -1.48 -16.76
N ASN A 452 -8.66 -1.66 -17.82
CA ASN A 452 -8.79 -0.86 -19.04
C ASN A 452 -10.13 -1.07 -19.72
N ALA A 453 -10.60 -2.31 -19.80
CA ALA A 453 -11.88 -2.65 -20.38
C ALA A 453 -13.03 -2.06 -19.54
N LEU A 454 -12.98 -2.24 -18.21
CA LEU A 454 -13.99 -1.71 -17.30
C LEU A 454 -14.14 -0.19 -17.43
N TYR A 455 -13.04 0.54 -17.29
CA TYR A 455 -13.10 2.00 -17.39
C TYR A 455 -13.37 2.49 -18.82
N GLY A 456 -12.98 1.73 -19.85
CA GLY A 456 -13.37 2.00 -21.24
C GLY A 456 -14.88 1.94 -21.43
N GLU A 457 -15.52 0.89 -20.89
CA GLU A 457 -16.97 0.72 -20.94
C GLU A 457 -17.70 1.77 -20.09
N ILE A 458 -17.19 2.08 -18.90
CA ILE A 458 -17.74 3.15 -18.06
C ILE A 458 -17.71 4.50 -18.80
N VAL A 459 -16.62 4.80 -19.52
CA VAL A 459 -16.50 6.03 -20.31
C VAL A 459 -17.43 6.02 -21.52
N LYS A 460 -17.61 4.89 -22.20
CA LYS A 460 -18.56 4.72 -23.31
C LYS A 460 -20.00 4.99 -22.86
N ARG A 461 -20.41 4.41 -21.73
CA ARG A 461 -21.74 4.61 -21.12
C ARG A 461 -21.90 5.95 -20.39
N PHE A 462 -20.82 6.72 -20.26
CA PHE A 462 -20.80 7.95 -19.47
C PHE A 462 -21.77 8.99 -20.03
N GLU A 463 -21.76 9.18 -21.35
CA GLU A 463 -22.64 10.13 -22.02
C GLU A 463 -24.11 9.68 -22.00
N GLU A 464 -24.34 8.36 -22.06
CA GLU A 464 -25.68 7.76 -21.94
C GLU A 464 -26.27 7.99 -20.55
N LYS A 465 -25.45 7.86 -19.50
CA LYS A 465 -25.89 7.97 -18.11
C LYS A 465 -26.18 9.40 -17.65
N PHE A 466 -25.38 10.38 -18.08
CA PHE A 466 -25.41 11.73 -17.50
C PHE A 466 -25.91 12.84 -18.44
N VAL A 467 -26.20 12.56 -19.71
CA VAL A 467 -26.67 13.54 -20.71
C VAL A 467 -25.84 14.84 -20.70
N LEU A 468 -24.66 14.80 -21.31
CA LEU A 468 -23.73 15.92 -21.30
C LEU A 468 -24.13 17.02 -22.31
N SER A 469 -24.06 18.28 -21.89
CA SER A 469 -24.12 19.44 -22.78
C SER A 469 -22.92 19.47 -23.75
N PRO A 470 -23.00 20.18 -24.89
CA PRO A 470 -21.87 20.32 -25.82
C PRO A 470 -20.57 20.79 -25.13
N ARG A 471 -20.70 21.72 -24.17
CA ARG A 471 -19.58 22.21 -23.35
C ARG A 471 -18.98 21.10 -22.49
N GLN A 472 -19.81 20.38 -21.73
CA GLN A 472 -19.33 19.30 -20.86
C GLN A 472 -18.67 18.18 -21.65
N ARG A 473 -19.20 17.85 -22.84
CA ARG A 473 -18.56 16.89 -23.76
C ARG A 473 -17.18 17.35 -24.20
N ALA A 474 -17.05 18.59 -24.68
CA ALA A 474 -15.77 19.15 -25.10
C ALA A 474 -14.74 19.18 -23.95
N MET A 475 -15.17 19.56 -22.74
CA MET A 475 -14.32 19.52 -21.55
C MET A 475 -13.88 18.09 -21.21
N PHE A 476 -14.79 17.13 -21.26
CA PHE A 476 -14.48 15.73 -20.97
C PHE A 476 -13.45 15.16 -21.94
N GLU A 477 -13.54 15.50 -23.23
CA GLU A 477 -12.53 15.15 -24.23
C GLU A 477 -11.18 15.81 -23.94
N CYS A 478 -11.15 17.11 -23.60
CA CYS A 478 -9.92 17.81 -23.21
C CYS A 478 -9.22 17.17 -22.00
N LEU A 479 -9.97 16.78 -20.98
CA LEU A 479 -9.41 16.18 -19.76
C LEU A 479 -8.74 14.81 -20.01
N ARG A 480 -9.12 14.13 -21.09
CA ARG A 480 -8.57 12.85 -21.54
C ARG A 480 -7.38 13.00 -22.48
N ALA A 481 -7.09 14.22 -22.93
CA ALA A 481 -5.93 14.48 -23.78
C ALA A 481 -4.62 14.16 -23.03
N PRO A 482 -3.55 13.77 -23.75
CA PRO A 482 -2.22 13.66 -23.16
C PRO A 482 -1.83 14.92 -22.39
N HIS A 483 -1.13 14.75 -21.27
CA HIS A 483 -0.64 15.82 -20.38
C HIS A 483 -1.70 16.61 -19.60
N ALA A 484 -2.99 16.45 -19.90
CA ALA A 484 -4.04 17.23 -19.26
C ALA A 484 -4.12 17.05 -17.73
N GLN A 485 -3.69 15.88 -17.21
CA GLN A 485 -3.75 15.54 -15.79
C GLN A 485 -2.36 15.55 -15.11
N ASP A 486 -1.29 15.94 -15.80
CA ASP A 486 0.08 15.82 -15.29
C ASP A 486 0.30 16.70 -14.04
N PHE A 487 -0.43 17.81 -13.91
CA PHE A 487 -0.37 18.66 -12.72
C PHE A 487 -0.74 17.92 -11.42
N LEU A 488 -1.52 16.83 -11.49
CA LEU A 488 -1.92 16.05 -10.30
C LEU A 488 -0.76 15.27 -9.68
N SER A 489 0.33 15.01 -10.40
CA SER A 489 1.51 14.30 -9.88
C SER A 489 2.57 15.22 -9.29
N VAL A 490 2.39 16.55 -9.41
CA VAL A 490 3.36 17.54 -8.92
C VAL A 490 3.31 17.61 -7.40
N ALA A 491 4.49 17.48 -6.76
CA ALA A 491 4.62 17.64 -5.32
C ALA A 491 4.48 19.13 -4.93
N PRO A 492 3.67 19.47 -3.91
CA PRO A 492 3.48 20.85 -3.46
C PRO A 492 4.70 21.39 -2.71
N ILE A 493 5.73 21.82 -3.44
CA ILE A 493 6.96 22.37 -2.87
C ILE A 493 6.97 23.90 -3.06
N GLU A 494 6.71 24.63 -1.98
CA GLU A 494 6.61 26.10 -1.99
C GLU A 494 7.91 26.76 -2.49
N GLY A 495 9.07 26.29 -2.02
CA GLY A 495 10.37 26.82 -2.46
C GLY A 495 10.71 26.59 -3.94
N LEU A 496 9.93 25.76 -4.65
CA LEU A 496 10.05 25.53 -6.08
C LEU A 496 8.91 26.17 -6.89
N GLY A 497 8.01 26.92 -6.24
CA GLY A 497 6.82 27.47 -6.90
C GLY A 497 5.84 26.40 -7.39
N GLN A 498 5.88 25.20 -6.81
CA GLN A 498 5.03 24.05 -7.18
C GLN A 498 3.80 23.89 -6.29
N HIS A 499 3.65 24.77 -5.31
CA HIS A 499 2.49 24.83 -4.42
C HIS A 499 1.49 25.88 -4.92
N MET A 500 0.21 25.51 -4.95
CA MET A 500 -0.91 26.42 -5.24
C MET A 500 -1.67 26.69 -3.96
N SER A 501 -2.22 27.90 -3.82
CA SER A 501 -3.12 28.18 -2.71
C SER A 501 -4.37 27.29 -2.77
N ALA A 502 -5.01 27.08 -1.61
CA ALA A 502 -6.23 26.29 -1.53
C ALA A 502 -7.35 26.83 -2.44
N VAL A 503 -7.40 28.14 -2.66
CA VAL A 503 -8.40 28.78 -3.52
C VAL A 503 -8.12 28.48 -4.99
N GLU A 504 -6.88 28.62 -5.44
CA GLU A 504 -6.47 28.34 -6.82
C GLU A 504 -6.67 26.87 -7.16
N TYR A 505 -6.20 25.96 -6.30
CA TYR A 505 -6.30 24.53 -6.56
C TYR A 505 -7.77 24.07 -6.60
N ARG A 506 -8.61 24.55 -5.68
CA ARG A 506 -10.06 24.26 -5.70
C ARG A 506 -10.76 24.85 -6.91
N ALA A 507 -10.40 26.06 -7.34
CA ALA A 507 -10.95 26.63 -8.57
C ALA A 507 -10.60 25.77 -9.79
N ILE A 508 -9.37 25.27 -9.89
CA ILE A 508 -8.95 24.34 -10.94
C ILE A 508 -9.74 23.03 -10.88
N LEU A 509 -9.86 22.41 -9.69
CA LEU A 509 -10.62 21.17 -9.52
C LEU A 509 -12.11 21.36 -9.86
N ARG A 510 -12.73 22.44 -9.38
CA ARG A 510 -14.14 22.77 -9.67
C ARG A 510 -14.36 22.98 -11.16
N TYR A 511 -13.50 23.77 -11.80
CA TYR A 511 -13.56 24.00 -13.23
C TYR A 511 -13.46 22.68 -14.01
N ARG A 512 -12.46 21.84 -13.71
CA ARG A 512 -12.26 20.54 -14.36
C ARG A 512 -13.37 19.53 -14.08
N LEU A 513 -14.00 19.59 -12.91
CA LEU A 513 -15.16 18.77 -12.56
C LEU A 513 -16.50 19.38 -13.00
N MET A 514 -16.46 20.43 -13.82
CA MET A 514 -17.65 21.08 -14.39
C MET A 514 -18.59 21.64 -13.31
N ILE A 515 -18.02 22.10 -12.20
CA ILE A 515 -18.72 22.75 -11.09
C ILE A 515 -18.74 24.26 -11.37
N PRO A 516 -19.92 24.93 -11.29
CA PRO A 516 -20.00 26.38 -11.43
C PRO A 516 -19.08 27.09 -10.43
N LEU A 517 -18.33 28.09 -10.89
CA LEU A 517 -17.46 28.93 -10.07
C LEU A 517 -18.20 30.16 -9.52
N PHE A 518 -19.17 30.67 -10.29
CA PHE A 518 -19.99 31.83 -9.97
C PHE A 518 -21.48 31.41 -9.86
N PRO A 519 -22.29 32.14 -9.07
CA PRO A 519 -23.69 31.76 -8.83
C PRO A 519 -24.60 32.00 -10.03
N VAL A 520 -24.29 32.99 -10.87
CA VAL A 520 -25.10 33.41 -12.02
C VAL A 520 -24.20 33.86 -13.17
N ASP A 521 -24.77 33.89 -14.37
CA ASP A 521 -24.15 34.45 -15.56
C ASP A 521 -24.32 35.97 -15.55
N GLU A 522 -23.22 36.72 -15.68
CA GLU A 522 -23.22 38.20 -15.59
C GLU A 522 -22.30 38.84 -16.64
N PRO A 523 -22.49 40.12 -17.02
CA PRO A 523 -21.52 40.82 -17.85
C PRO A 523 -20.13 40.82 -17.20
N CYS A 524 -19.09 40.53 -17.98
CA CYS A 524 -17.72 40.51 -17.48
C CYS A 524 -17.38 41.85 -16.82
N PRO A 525 -16.95 41.89 -15.54
CA PRO A 525 -16.70 43.14 -14.84
C PRO A 525 -15.50 43.91 -15.41
N VAL A 526 -14.62 43.21 -16.13
CA VAL A 526 -13.42 43.76 -16.74
C VAL A 526 -13.72 44.36 -18.12
N CYS A 527 -14.11 43.52 -19.09
CA CYS A 527 -14.29 43.99 -20.46
C CYS A 527 -15.67 44.61 -20.71
N ARG A 528 -16.67 44.25 -19.90
CA ARG A 528 -18.09 44.64 -20.05
C ARG A 528 -18.72 44.33 -21.42
N LYS A 529 -18.03 43.56 -22.26
CA LYS A 529 -18.38 43.27 -23.67
C LYS A 529 -18.90 41.85 -23.87
N ALA A 530 -18.61 40.95 -22.96
CA ALA A 530 -18.97 39.54 -23.04
C ALA A 530 -19.57 39.06 -21.72
N CYS A 531 -20.38 38.00 -21.79
CA CYS A 531 -20.87 37.31 -20.61
C CYS A 531 -19.72 36.56 -19.92
N LEU A 532 -19.57 36.75 -18.61
CA LEU A 532 -18.88 35.84 -17.71
C LEU A 532 -19.89 34.81 -17.24
N ASP A 533 -19.85 33.64 -17.87
CA ASP A 533 -20.70 32.52 -17.48
C ASP A 533 -20.37 32.02 -16.07
N SER A 534 -21.33 31.34 -15.47
CA SER A 534 -21.24 30.76 -14.13
C SER A 534 -20.08 29.77 -13.97
N PHE A 535 -19.50 29.24 -15.05
CA PHE A 535 -18.31 28.38 -14.98
C PHE A 535 -16.98 29.13 -15.18
N GLY A 536 -17.03 30.42 -15.51
CA GLY A 536 -15.85 31.29 -15.62
C GLY A 536 -15.05 31.14 -16.90
N GLU A 537 -15.64 30.61 -17.98
CA GLU A 537 -14.96 30.38 -19.26
C GLU A 537 -14.36 31.67 -19.82
N HIS A 538 -15.15 32.76 -19.82
CA HIS A 538 -14.67 34.04 -20.35
C HIS A 538 -13.43 34.57 -19.61
N ALA A 539 -13.31 34.34 -18.30
CA ALA A 539 -12.15 34.79 -17.52
C ALA A 539 -10.83 34.12 -17.91
N ILE A 540 -10.89 32.99 -18.61
CA ILE A 540 -9.70 32.27 -19.09
C ILE A 540 -9.10 32.95 -20.31
N HIS A 541 -9.93 33.58 -21.16
CA HIS A 541 -9.52 34.13 -22.46
C HIS A 541 -9.89 35.62 -22.65
N CYS A 542 -10.35 36.31 -21.62
CA CYS A 542 -10.66 37.74 -21.66
C CYS A 542 -9.41 38.57 -21.96
N LYS A 543 -9.40 39.25 -23.11
CA LYS A 543 -8.25 40.04 -23.61
C LYS A 543 -7.97 41.30 -22.79
N GLU A 544 -8.98 41.83 -22.11
CA GLU A 544 -8.88 43.04 -21.28
C GLU A 544 -8.52 42.70 -19.83
N LEU A 545 -8.44 41.41 -19.49
CA LEU A 545 -8.01 40.96 -18.18
C LEU A 545 -6.51 41.24 -18.02
N PRO A 546 -6.10 42.05 -17.02
CA PRO A 546 -4.69 42.44 -16.84
C PRO A 546 -3.72 41.25 -16.73
N GLY A 547 -4.23 40.08 -16.31
CA GLY A 547 -3.46 38.87 -16.09
C GLY A 547 -3.09 38.05 -17.33
N PHE A 548 -3.55 38.38 -18.55
CA PHE A 548 -3.24 37.56 -19.74
C PHE A 548 -1.73 37.51 -20.03
N LYS A 549 -1.07 38.68 -20.06
CA LYS A 549 0.39 38.77 -20.24
C LYS A 549 1.14 38.10 -19.08
N TYR A 550 0.65 38.30 -17.84
CA TYR A 550 1.25 37.69 -16.65
C TYR A 550 1.28 36.15 -16.72
N ARG A 551 0.16 35.51 -17.11
CA ARG A 551 0.08 34.04 -17.23
C ARG A 551 1.08 33.51 -18.25
N HIS A 552 1.20 34.19 -19.39
CA HIS A 552 2.19 33.87 -20.43
C HIS A 552 3.63 33.98 -19.89
N ASP A 553 3.95 35.12 -19.29
CA ASP A 553 5.29 35.42 -18.76
C ASP A 553 5.68 34.44 -17.65
N TRP A 554 4.70 33.95 -16.88
CA TRP A 554 4.93 32.93 -15.85
C TRP A 554 5.35 31.58 -16.46
N VAL A 555 4.67 31.10 -17.50
CA VAL A 555 5.05 29.86 -18.20
C VAL A 555 6.44 29.99 -18.84
N ARG A 556 6.73 31.13 -19.46
CA ARG A 556 8.07 31.46 -19.99
C ARG A 556 9.13 31.39 -18.90
N ASP A 557 8.87 32.02 -17.76
CA ASP A 557 9.82 32.08 -16.66
C ASP A 557 10.09 30.69 -16.07
N VAL A 558 9.07 29.86 -15.90
CA VAL A 558 9.20 28.46 -15.47
C VAL A 558 9.99 27.65 -16.49
N LEU A 559 9.68 27.76 -17.78
CA LEU A 559 10.41 27.05 -18.84
C LEU A 559 11.89 27.47 -18.88
N CYS A 560 12.18 28.76 -18.69
CA CYS A 560 13.55 29.26 -18.60
C CYS A 560 14.28 28.74 -17.35
N ASP A 561 13.60 28.65 -16.20
CA ASP A 561 14.16 28.04 -14.98
C ASP A 561 14.50 26.56 -15.20
N VAL A 562 13.60 25.80 -15.83
CA VAL A 562 13.83 24.39 -16.19
C VAL A 562 15.06 24.24 -17.09
N LEU A 563 15.19 25.07 -18.14
CA LEU A 563 16.36 25.08 -19.01
C LEU A 563 17.66 25.37 -18.25
N LYS A 564 17.66 26.39 -17.39
CA LYS A 564 18.84 26.75 -16.58
C LYS A 564 19.24 25.63 -15.62
N ARG A 565 18.27 24.98 -14.96
CA ARG A 565 18.52 23.83 -14.09
C ARG A 565 19.06 22.62 -14.85
N ALA A 566 18.71 22.48 -16.12
CA ALA A 566 19.28 21.49 -17.03
C ALA A 566 20.68 21.84 -17.55
N GLY A 567 21.30 22.92 -17.05
CA GLY A 567 22.60 23.40 -17.54
C GLY A 567 22.54 24.03 -18.93
N ILE A 568 21.33 24.27 -19.46
CA ILE A 568 21.14 24.85 -20.78
C ILE A 568 21.14 26.38 -20.65
N SER A 569 22.06 27.02 -21.36
CA SER A 569 22.14 28.48 -21.40
C SER A 569 20.94 29.05 -22.13
N ALA A 570 20.15 29.88 -21.45
CA ALA A 570 18.97 30.52 -22.02
C ALA A 570 18.80 31.96 -21.51
N LYS A 571 18.29 32.85 -22.37
CA LYS A 571 18.00 34.25 -22.07
C LYS A 571 16.52 34.56 -22.34
N LYS A 572 15.87 35.18 -21.36
CA LYS A 572 14.47 35.65 -21.46
C LYS A 572 14.40 36.95 -22.26
N GLU A 573 13.37 37.10 -23.08
CA GLU A 573 13.07 38.33 -23.84
C GLU A 573 14.30 38.86 -24.59
N ALA A 574 15.07 37.98 -25.23
CA ALA A 574 16.29 38.37 -25.92
C ALA A 574 15.93 39.09 -27.25
N PRO A 575 16.45 40.30 -27.50
CA PRO A 575 16.19 41.02 -28.74
C PRO A 575 16.78 40.26 -29.93
N VAL A 576 15.97 40.05 -30.97
CA VAL A 576 16.41 39.49 -32.25
C VAL A 576 15.90 40.36 -33.40
N ASN A 577 16.80 40.72 -34.32
CA ASN A 577 16.57 41.78 -35.31
C ASN A 577 15.71 41.31 -36.51
N PHE A 578 15.35 40.03 -36.54
CA PHE A 578 14.80 39.38 -37.73
C PHE A 578 13.42 38.72 -37.51
N LEU A 579 12.81 38.84 -36.33
CA LEU A 579 11.45 38.32 -36.07
C LEU A 579 10.31 39.28 -36.45
N THR A 580 10.60 40.37 -37.16
CA THR A 580 9.62 41.35 -37.66
C THR A 580 9.03 40.95 -39.00
N ASP A 581 7.76 41.25 -39.21
CA ASP A 581 7.14 41.19 -40.55
C ASP A 581 7.73 42.32 -41.41
N PRO A 582 8.33 42.03 -42.58
CA PRO A 582 8.84 43.05 -43.50
C PRO A 582 7.78 44.10 -43.92
N LEU A 583 6.48 43.75 -43.84
CA LEU A 583 5.37 44.62 -44.25
C LEU A 583 4.91 45.61 -43.17
N GLU A 584 5.25 45.41 -41.89
CA GLU A 584 4.79 46.28 -40.79
C GLU A 584 5.71 47.50 -40.50
N GLY A 585 6.83 47.65 -41.22
CA GLY A 585 7.61 48.89 -41.28
C GLY A 585 8.15 49.47 -39.96
N ARG A 586 8.07 48.75 -38.83
CA ARG A 586 8.57 49.21 -37.52
C ARG A 586 9.88 48.51 -37.18
N SER A 587 10.98 49.25 -37.32
CA SER A 587 12.31 48.89 -36.83
C SER A 587 12.35 48.94 -35.30
N THR A 588 11.81 47.90 -34.64
CA THR A 588 12.06 47.62 -33.23
C THR A 588 12.33 46.15 -33.05
N LEU A 589 13.46 45.82 -32.43
CA LEU A 589 13.88 44.47 -32.05
C LEU A 589 12.73 43.75 -31.34
N ARG A 590 12.08 42.77 -31.97
CA ARG A 590 11.06 41.99 -31.27
C ARG A 590 11.79 40.93 -30.44
N PRO A 591 11.64 40.92 -29.11
CA PRO A 591 12.26 39.91 -28.31
C PRO A 591 11.63 38.54 -28.59
N THR A 592 12.46 37.50 -28.66
CA THR A 592 11.97 36.11 -28.55
C THR A 592 11.69 35.82 -27.08
N ASP A 593 10.66 35.05 -26.78
CA ASP A 593 10.30 34.77 -25.37
C ASP A 593 11.45 34.11 -24.62
N ILE A 594 12.08 33.10 -25.22
CA ILE A 594 13.31 32.48 -24.72
C ILE A 594 14.27 32.24 -25.89
N LEU A 595 15.49 32.76 -25.78
CA LEU A 595 16.60 32.40 -26.66
C LEU A 595 17.45 31.34 -25.97
N VAL A 596 17.56 30.17 -26.58
CA VAL A 596 18.35 29.04 -26.09
C VAL A 596 19.65 28.94 -26.90
N PHE A 597 20.79 28.99 -26.24
CA PHE A 597 22.09 28.98 -26.90
C PHE A 597 22.55 27.56 -27.22
N GLY A 598 23.24 27.39 -28.36
CA GLY A 598 23.84 26.12 -28.77
C GLY A 598 22.87 24.94 -28.84
N TRP A 599 21.65 25.15 -29.35
CA TRP A 599 20.58 24.16 -29.32
C TRP A 599 20.86 22.98 -30.26
N GLU A 600 20.93 23.20 -31.58
CA GLU A 600 21.05 22.14 -32.59
C GLU A 600 22.03 22.50 -33.69
N GLY A 601 23.02 21.64 -33.92
CA GLY A 601 24.09 21.89 -34.91
C GLY A 601 24.84 23.20 -34.64
N GLY A 602 24.97 23.60 -33.36
CA GLY A 602 25.57 24.88 -32.95
C GLY A 602 24.65 26.11 -33.07
N LYS A 603 23.48 25.98 -33.71
CA LYS A 603 22.51 27.08 -33.87
C LYS A 603 21.77 27.39 -32.58
N HIS A 604 21.43 28.66 -32.37
CA HIS A 604 20.57 29.08 -31.25
C HIS A 604 19.10 28.81 -31.58
N ALA A 605 18.28 28.52 -30.58
CA ALA A 605 16.84 28.32 -30.75
C ALA A 605 16.04 29.51 -30.20
N CYS A 606 15.16 30.06 -31.02
CA CYS A 606 14.15 31.03 -30.64
C CYS A 606 12.88 30.27 -30.25
N VAL A 607 12.63 30.15 -28.94
CA VAL A 607 11.43 29.55 -28.38
C VAL A 607 10.39 30.65 -28.19
N ASP A 608 9.21 30.43 -28.76
CA ASP A 608 8.11 31.40 -28.77
C ASP A 608 6.84 30.72 -28.23
N LEU A 609 6.30 31.27 -27.15
CA LEU A 609 5.23 30.67 -26.36
C LEU A 609 3.86 31.13 -26.87
N THR A 610 2.88 30.24 -26.75
CA THR A 610 1.47 30.60 -26.97
C THR A 610 0.54 29.70 -26.17
N GLY A 611 -0.34 30.33 -25.41
CA GLY A 611 -1.43 29.66 -24.69
C GLY A 611 -2.77 29.88 -25.42
N VAL A 612 -3.58 28.83 -25.54
CA VAL A 612 -4.94 28.91 -26.09
C VAL A 612 -5.96 28.28 -25.15
N SER A 613 -7.23 28.71 -25.20
CA SER A 613 -8.32 27.93 -24.63
C SER A 613 -9.01 27.17 -25.77
N PRO A 614 -9.22 25.84 -25.65
CA PRO A 614 -9.83 25.04 -26.70
C PRO A 614 -11.33 25.32 -26.83
N LEU A 615 -11.94 25.94 -25.82
CA LEU A 615 -13.39 26.21 -25.78
C LEU A 615 -13.76 27.59 -26.36
N VAL A 616 -12.77 28.39 -26.77
CA VAL A 616 -13.01 29.70 -27.39
C VAL A 616 -13.78 29.52 -28.70
N GLY A 617 -15.01 30.04 -28.73
CA GLY A 617 -15.87 29.97 -29.91
C GLY A 617 -16.46 28.58 -30.19
N LEU A 618 -16.57 27.73 -29.16
CA LEU A 618 -17.25 26.44 -29.24
C LEU A 618 -18.65 26.60 -29.85
N LYS A 619 -18.91 25.88 -30.95
CA LYS A 619 -20.23 25.77 -31.60
C LYS A 619 -20.79 24.37 -31.36
N ASP A 620 -22.11 24.21 -31.48
CA ASP A 620 -22.83 22.98 -31.12
C ASP A 620 -22.37 21.70 -31.88
N LYS A 621 -21.57 21.82 -32.95
CA LYS A 621 -21.00 20.69 -33.72
C LYS A 621 -19.56 20.96 -34.14
N GLY A 622 -18.70 19.94 -34.05
CA GLY A 622 -17.37 19.92 -34.65
C GLY A 622 -16.19 20.28 -33.73
N PHE A 623 -16.33 20.11 -32.41
CA PHE A 623 -15.17 20.19 -31.50
C PHE A 623 -14.21 19.04 -31.77
N VAL A 624 -12.91 19.35 -31.86
CA VAL A 624 -11.84 18.35 -32.00
C VAL A 624 -10.77 18.65 -30.96
N VAL A 625 -10.56 17.72 -30.04
CA VAL A 625 -9.54 17.82 -29.00
C VAL A 625 -8.14 18.06 -29.60
N GLY A 626 -7.38 18.98 -29.02
CA GLY A 626 -6.02 19.34 -29.48
C GLY A 626 -5.95 20.23 -30.72
N GLN A 627 -7.05 20.42 -31.47
CA GLN A 627 -7.04 21.23 -32.70
C GLN A 627 -6.63 22.69 -32.45
N ALA A 628 -7.07 23.27 -31.33
CA ALA A 628 -6.71 24.64 -30.96
C ALA A 628 -5.19 24.82 -30.79
N VAL A 629 -4.53 23.85 -30.14
CA VAL A 629 -3.08 23.84 -29.89
C VAL A 629 -2.32 23.64 -31.19
N LEU A 630 -2.74 22.69 -32.03
CA LEU A 630 -2.14 22.45 -33.35
C LEU A 630 -2.24 23.67 -34.27
N LYS A 631 -3.39 24.35 -34.26
CA LYS A 631 -3.58 25.59 -35.04
C LYS A 631 -2.67 26.71 -34.52
N ALA A 632 -2.49 26.82 -33.20
CA ALA A 632 -1.60 27.80 -32.60
C ALA A 632 -0.13 27.54 -32.97
N GLU A 633 0.32 26.28 -32.89
CA GLU A 633 1.65 25.86 -33.33
C GLU A 633 1.89 26.21 -34.81
N ALA A 634 1.00 25.76 -35.71
CA ALA A 634 1.12 26.02 -37.14
C ALA A 634 1.12 27.52 -37.48
N SER A 635 0.32 28.32 -36.76
CA SER A 635 0.30 29.78 -36.96
C SER A 635 1.60 30.45 -36.54
N LYS A 636 2.25 29.97 -35.46
CA LYS A 636 3.56 30.48 -35.02
C LYS A 636 4.67 30.07 -35.99
N VAL A 637 4.68 28.82 -36.45
CA VAL A 637 5.62 28.33 -37.47
C VAL A 637 5.53 29.17 -38.74
N ALA A 638 4.33 29.33 -39.29
CA ALA A 638 4.10 30.11 -40.51
C ALA A 638 4.57 31.57 -40.38
N LYS A 639 4.50 32.14 -39.17
CA LYS A 639 4.89 33.54 -38.92
C LYS A 639 6.40 33.73 -38.73
N HIS A 640 7.10 32.76 -38.16
CA HIS A 640 8.44 33.00 -37.61
C HIS A 640 9.54 32.04 -38.10
N GLU A 641 9.21 30.85 -38.59
CA GLU A 641 10.20 29.82 -38.94
C GLU A 641 11.14 30.26 -40.06
N LYS A 642 10.59 30.78 -41.17
CA LYS A 642 11.37 31.23 -42.33
C LYS A 642 12.42 32.26 -41.94
N ALA A 643 12.02 33.26 -41.17
CA ALA A 643 12.91 34.34 -40.74
C ALA A 643 14.02 33.85 -39.79
N CYS A 644 13.71 32.91 -38.88
CA CYS A 644 14.72 32.26 -38.04
C CYS A 644 15.73 31.48 -38.88
N LEU A 645 15.25 30.69 -39.84
CA LEU A 645 16.11 29.85 -40.68
C LEU A 645 17.06 30.67 -41.54
N GLU A 646 16.56 31.75 -42.17
CA GLU A 646 17.36 32.70 -42.95
C GLU A 646 18.46 33.38 -42.11
N ASN A 647 18.26 33.48 -40.80
CA ASN A 647 19.20 34.09 -39.85
C ASN A 647 19.97 33.04 -39.01
N GLN A 648 20.07 31.79 -39.46
CA GLN A 648 20.82 30.71 -38.78
C GLN A 648 20.34 30.35 -37.37
N HIS A 649 19.06 30.57 -37.07
CA HIS A 649 18.41 30.17 -35.83
C HIS A 649 17.42 29.03 -36.07
N VAL A 650 17.21 28.20 -35.05
CA VAL A 650 16.13 27.21 -35.01
C VAL A 650 14.90 27.88 -34.41
N PHE A 651 13.74 27.71 -35.01
CA PHE A 651 12.48 28.15 -34.41
C PHE A 651 11.82 27.00 -33.64
N VAL A 652 11.34 27.27 -32.43
CA VAL A 652 10.66 26.27 -31.60
C VAL A 652 9.33 26.87 -31.10
N PRO A 653 8.19 26.50 -31.69
CA PRO A 653 6.90 26.91 -31.17
C PRO A 653 6.57 26.13 -29.89
N PHE A 654 6.28 26.84 -28.80
CA PHE A 654 5.84 26.24 -27.54
C PHE A 654 4.36 26.54 -27.33
N ALA A 655 3.50 25.76 -27.99
CA ALA A 655 2.05 25.92 -27.91
C ALA A 655 1.43 24.96 -26.88
N PHE A 656 0.54 25.49 -26.05
CA PHE A 656 -0.18 24.74 -25.02
C PHE A 656 -1.61 25.25 -24.84
N ASP A 657 -2.49 24.43 -24.25
CA ASP A 657 -3.84 24.84 -23.87
C ASP A 657 -4.08 24.91 -22.36
N THR A 658 -5.21 25.49 -21.99
CA THR A 658 -5.65 25.72 -20.60
C THR A 658 -6.02 24.44 -19.85
N PHE A 659 -6.18 23.30 -20.54
CA PHE A 659 -6.37 22.00 -19.90
C PHE A 659 -5.06 21.24 -19.71
N GLY A 660 -3.96 21.71 -20.29
CA GLY A 660 -2.63 21.10 -20.21
C GLY A 660 -2.20 20.36 -21.48
N GLY A 661 -2.99 20.43 -22.56
CA GLY A 661 -2.59 19.90 -23.85
C GLY A 661 -1.35 20.61 -24.39
N LEU A 662 -0.40 19.84 -24.94
CA LEU A 662 0.85 20.34 -25.49
C LEU A 662 0.95 20.02 -26.99
N ALA A 663 1.50 20.95 -27.76
CA ALA A 663 1.78 20.73 -29.17
C ALA A 663 2.99 19.79 -29.35
N PRO A 664 3.09 19.08 -30.50
CA PRO A 664 4.22 18.20 -30.80
C PRO A 664 5.61 18.83 -30.58
N ASP A 665 5.84 20.09 -30.98
CA ASP A 665 7.14 20.75 -30.76
C ASP A 665 7.41 21.10 -29.30
N ALA A 666 6.38 21.48 -28.54
CA ALA A 666 6.50 21.70 -27.10
C ALA A 666 6.93 20.41 -26.40
N VAL A 667 6.33 19.27 -26.77
CA VAL A 667 6.70 17.95 -26.24
C VAL A 667 8.13 17.56 -26.67
N ARG A 668 8.52 17.81 -27.92
CA ARG A 668 9.90 17.58 -28.39
C ARG A 668 10.93 18.39 -27.62
N LEU A 669 10.66 19.67 -27.37
CA LEU A 669 11.50 20.55 -26.56
C LEU A 669 11.69 19.95 -25.16
N LEU A 670 10.60 19.64 -24.45
CA LEU A 670 10.66 19.11 -23.09
C LEU A 670 11.38 17.75 -23.02
N ASN A 671 11.12 16.84 -23.96
CA ASN A 671 11.81 15.55 -24.03
C ASN A 671 13.32 15.72 -24.28
N ARG A 672 13.73 16.73 -25.05
CA ARG A 672 15.15 17.04 -25.28
C ARG A 672 15.79 17.60 -24.02
N VAL A 673 15.12 18.52 -23.33
CA VAL A 673 15.61 19.05 -22.04
C VAL A 673 15.71 17.94 -20.99
N GLN A 674 14.74 17.03 -20.94
CA GLN A 674 14.75 15.87 -20.06
C GLN A 674 16.01 15.01 -20.24
N LYS A 675 16.46 14.82 -21.49
CA LYS A 675 17.69 14.06 -21.80
C LYS A 675 18.98 14.78 -21.39
N MET A 676 18.94 16.09 -21.15
CA MET A 676 20.10 16.91 -20.77
C MET A 676 20.23 17.12 -19.25
N LEU A 677 19.16 16.86 -18.50
CA LEU A 677 19.22 16.78 -17.05
C LEU A 677 20.03 15.53 -16.68
N LEU A 678 21.24 15.74 -16.15
CA LEU A 678 22.16 14.68 -15.68
C LEU A 678 21.37 13.57 -14.99
N ASP A 679 21.43 12.37 -15.55
CA ASP A 679 20.91 11.21 -14.86
C ASP A 679 21.88 10.84 -13.73
N TYR A 680 21.44 9.97 -12.83
CA TYR A 680 22.24 9.56 -11.68
C TYR A 680 23.62 8.99 -12.09
N ASN A 681 23.74 8.32 -13.24
CA ASN A 681 25.01 7.75 -13.72
C ASN A 681 26.06 8.83 -14.04
N ASP A 682 25.62 10.03 -14.41
CA ASP A 682 26.52 11.16 -14.64
C ASP A 682 27.01 11.81 -13.33
N GLN A 683 26.22 11.72 -12.25
CA GLN A 683 26.57 12.23 -10.90
C GLN A 683 27.62 11.36 -10.19
N MET A 684 27.66 10.05 -10.50
CA MET A 684 28.63 9.09 -9.96
C MET A 684 30.08 9.35 -10.43
N ASN A 685 30.28 10.13 -11.49
CA ASN A 685 31.60 10.40 -12.09
C ASN A 685 32.27 11.68 -11.55
N ILE A 686 31.65 12.40 -10.61
CA ILE A 686 32.20 13.61 -10.00
C ILE A 686 33.17 13.23 -8.84
N PRO A 687 34.47 13.58 -8.92
CA PRO A 687 35.44 13.23 -7.88
C PRO A 687 35.06 13.83 -6.51
N GLY A 688 34.92 12.99 -5.49
CA GLY A 688 34.59 13.40 -4.11
C GLY A 688 33.10 13.30 -3.73
N LEU A 689 32.17 13.37 -4.69
CA LEU A 689 30.73 13.15 -4.43
C LEU A 689 30.40 11.65 -4.27
N ASN A 690 31.22 10.79 -4.89
CA ASN A 690 31.10 9.33 -4.87
C ASN A 690 31.17 8.72 -3.45
N ASN A 691 32.05 9.23 -2.59
CA ASN A 691 32.26 8.67 -1.25
C ASN A 691 31.07 8.93 -0.31
N HIS A 692 30.37 10.06 -0.46
CA HIS A 692 29.23 10.41 0.40
C HIS A 692 27.94 9.68 -0.02
N LEU A 693 27.80 9.36 -1.32
CA LEU A 693 26.68 8.59 -1.87
C LEU A 693 26.88 7.07 -1.70
N GLN A 694 28.11 6.56 -1.71
CA GLN A 694 28.42 5.16 -1.39
C GLN A 694 28.05 4.80 0.07
N GLU A 695 28.34 5.66 1.05
CA GLU A 695 27.95 5.42 2.46
C GLU A 695 26.42 5.41 2.70
N LEU A 696 25.66 6.15 1.89
CA LEU A 696 24.19 6.16 1.94
C LEU A 696 23.59 4.93 1.24
N ASN A 697 24.21 4.46 0.16
CA ASN A 697 23.77 3.27 -0.57
C ASN A 697 24.10 1.96 0.15
N GLU A 698 25.28 1.83 0.77
CA GLU A 698 25.69 0.62 1.51
C GLU A 698 24.76 0.33 2.70
N LYS A 699 24.16 1.36 3.32
CA LYS A 699 23.14 1.17 4.38
C LYS A 699 21.77 0.73 3.87
N SER A 700 21.46 0.92 2.59
CA SER A 700 20.16 0.52 2.00
C SER A 700 20.22 -0.82 1.25
N LEU A 701 21.42 -1.28 0.87
CA LEU A 701 21.67 -2.49 0.07
C LEU A 701 21.55 -3.83 0.83
N LEU A 702 21.42 -3.83 2.15
CA LEU A 702 21.19 -5.05 2.96
C LEU A 702 19.76 -5.65 2.82
N LEU A 703 18.88 -5.04 2.00
CA LEU A 703 17.43 -5.38 1.96
C LEU A 703 16.92 -5.97 0.63
N ARG A 704 17.77 -6.27 -0.36
CA ARG A 704 17.32 -6.84 -1.65
C ARG A 704 18.38 -7.74 -2.29
N GLN A 705 18.28 -9.06 -2.10
CA GLN A 705 19.15 -10.02 -2.80
C GLN A 705 18.48 -10.87 -3.89
N ASP A 706 17.17 -10.78 -4.12
CA ASP A 706 16.52 -11.71 -5.09
C ASP A 706 15.59 -11.05 -6.12
N VAL A 707 16.09 -10.17 -6.97
CA VAL A 707 15.35 -9.76 -8.18
C VAL A 707 16.33 -9.62 -9.35
N GLU A 708 16.13 -10.40 -10.42
CA GLU A 708 16.83 -10.23 -11.70
C GLU A 708 15.89 -9.66 -12.78
N GLY A 709 16.48 -8.94 -13.74
CA GLY A 709 15.81 -8.22 -14.83
C GLY A 709 15.96 -6.70 -14.72
N GLU A 710 15.42 -5.93 -15.69
CA GLU A 710 15.51 -4.45 -15.80
C GLU A 710 15.05 -3.65 -14.55
N VAL A 711 14.50 -4.32 -13.53
CA VAL A 711 14.09 -3.77 -12.24
C VAL A 711 15.25 -3.76 -11.21
N ALA A 712 16.34 -4.50 -11.44
CA ALA A 712 17.54 -4.51 -10.59
C ALA A 712 18.42 -3.25 -10.77
N ASN A 713 18.27 -2.54 -11.90
CA ASN A 713 19.07 -1.36 -12.25
C ASN A 713 18.36 -0.02 -12.01
N GLN A 714 17.32 0.02 -11.17
CA GLN A 714 16.69 1.29 -10.77
C GLN A 714 17.29 1.83 -9.48
N GLN A 715 17.97 2.97 -9.56
CA GLN A 715 18.32 3.77 -8.39
C GLN A 715 17.08 4.42 -7.79
N LEU A 716 17.05 4.45 -6.46
CA LEU A 716 15.88 4.85 -5.69
C LEU A 716 15.73 6.38 -5.71
N HIS A 717 14.70 6.90 -6.40
CA HIS A 717 14.08 8.16 -5.96
C HIS A 717 13.38 7.87 -4.63
N LEU A 718 13.65 8.68 -3.60
CA LEU A 718 12.90 8.71 -2.34
C LEU A 718 11.75 9.72 -2.47
N PRO A 719 10.53 9.32 -2.87
CA PRO A 719 9.35 10.05 -2.44
C PRO A 719 9.19 9.79 -0.94
N LEU A 720 9.55 10.77 -0.13
CA LEU A 720 9.24 10.85 1.30
C LEU A 720 7.71 10.91 1.48
N VAL A 721 7.04 9.77 1.36
CA VAL A 721 5.64 9.60 1.74
C VAL A 721 5.57 8.37 2.64
N MET A 722 5.65 8.62 3.94
CA MET A 722 5.35 7.61 4.95
C MET A 722 3.92 7.08 4.74
N PRO A 723 3.69 5.76 4.67
CA PRO A 723 2.35 5.20 4.69
C PRO A 723 1.64 5.73 5.94
N LYS A 724 0.41 6.26 5.81
CA LYS A 724 -0.29 6.76 7.00
C LYS A 724 -0.60 5.58 7.93
N ILE A 725 0.05 5.71 9.07
CA ILE A 725 0.28 4.83 10.19
C ILE A 725 -0.95 4.82 11.12
N PRO A 726 -1.25 3.69 11.80
CA PRO A 726 -2.30 3.62 12.80
C PRO A 726 -2.21 4.76 13.82
N GLY A 727 -3.36 5.11 14.38
CA GLY A 727 -3.41 5.92 15.60
C GLY A 727 -2.61 5.30 16.73
N ARG A 728 -2.46 6.06 17.83
CA ARG A 728 -1.82 5.50 19.01
C ARG A 728 -2.69 4.36 19.56
N PHE A 729 -2.11 3.23 19.94
CA PHE A 729 -2.84 2.15 20.60
C PHE A 729 -2.85 2.36 22.10
N TYR A 730 -3.99 2.08 22.73
CA TYR A 730 -4.15 2.20 24.17
C TYR A 730 -4.70 0.91 24.74
N TYR A 731 -4.15 0.51 25.87
CA TYR A 731 -4.55 -0.68 26.63
C TYR A 731 -4.82 -0.27 28.07
N LEU A 732 -5.96 -0.68 28.62
CA LEU A 732 -6.29 -0.50 30.02
C LEU A 732 -6.65 -1.85 30.64
N PHE A 733 -5.75 -2.35 31.49
CA PHE A 733 -5.98 -3.51 32.34
C PHE A 733 -6.76 -3.08 33.59
N GLY A 734 -7.98 -3.59 33.72
CA GLY A 734 -8.86 -3.38 34.86
C GLY A 734 -8.34 -4.05 36.13
N LYS A 735 -9.04 -3.80 37.24
CA LYS A 735 -8.69 -4.38 38.54
C LYS A 735 -8.70 -5.92 38.47
N PRO A 736 -7.64 -6.61 38.93
CA PRO A 736 -7.60 -8.08 38.94
C PRO A 736 -8.72 -8.69 39.79
N ILE A 737 -9.41 -9.71 39.26
CA ILE A 737 -10.51 -10.42 39.92
C ILE A 737 -10.00 -11.80 40.38
N LYS A 738 -9.82 -11.97 41.69
CA LYS A 738 -9.36 -13.23 42.30
C LYS A 738 -10.52 -14.24 42.29
N THR A 739 -10.33 -15.39 41.64
CA THR A 739 -11.34 -16.47 41.60
C THR A 739 -11.06 -17.62 42.57
N LYS A 740 -9.88 -17.64 43.19
CA LYS A 740 -9.52 -18.61 44.23
C LYS A 740 -10.50 -18.50 45.41
N GLY A 741 -11.08 -19.62 45.85
CA GLY A 741 -12.11 -19.65 46.88
C GLY A 741 -13.55 -19.43 46.35
N LEU A 742 -13.74 -19.34 45.02
CA LEU A 742 -15.05 -19.24 44.39
C LEU A 742 -15.51 -20.57 43.75
N GLU A 743 -15.16 -21.72 44.34
CA GLU A 743 -15.43 -23.04 43.76
C GLU A 743 -16.92 -23.33 43.58
N LYS A 744 -17.79 -22.64 44.34
CA LYS A 744 -19.26 -22.70 44.18
C LYS A 744 -19.72 -22.32 42.77
N ILE A 745 -19.00 -21.44 42.07
CA ILE A 745 -19.29 -21.04 40.68
C ILE A 745 -19.33 -22.23 39.73
N LEU A 746 -18.61 -23.32 40.03
CA LEU A 746 -18.57 -24.52 39.18
C LEU A 746 -19.94 -25.20 39.05
N ASN A 747 -20.78 -25.10 40.07
CA ASN A 747 -22.10 -25.74 40.12
C ASN A 747 -23.26 -24.74 40.13
N ASP A 748 -22.98 -23.46 40.40
CA ASP A 748 -23.98 -22.38 40.44
C ASP A 748 -23.98 -21.58 39.12
N LYS A 749 -25.10 -21.64 38.39
CA LYS A 749 -25.26 -20.96 37.10
C LYS A 749 -25.38 -19.44 37.25
N ASP A 750 -26.01 -18.96 38.31
CA ASP A 750 -26.27 -17.54 38.52
C ASP A 750 -25.00 -16.83 38.96
N MET A 751 -24.21 -17.43 39.86
CA MET A 751 -22.90 -16.88 40.22
C MET A 751 -21.92 -16.84 39.04
N SER A 752 -21.94 -17.86 38.19
CA SER A 752 -21.12 -17.90 36.97
C SER A 752 -21.55 -16.84 35.96
N GLN A 753 -22.85 -16.65 35.76
CA GLN A 753 -23.37 -15.58 34.90
C GLN A 753 -23.04 -14.19 35.45
N ALA A 754 -23.12 -14.00 36.76
CA ALA A 754 -22.78 -12.74 37.42
C ALA A 754 -21.29 -12.39 37.23
N LEU A 755 -20.38 -13.35 37.42
CA LEU A 755 -18.96 -13.14 37.20
C LEU A 755 -18.66 -12.86 35.72
N TYR A 756 -19.26 -13.62 34.79
CA TYR A 756 -19.12 -13.39 33.36
C TYR A 756 -19.59 -11.98 32.96
N ALA A 757 -20.76 -11.55 33.43
CA ALA A 757 -21.32 -10.23 33.17
C ALA A 757 -20.46 -9.12 33.80
N GLN A 758 -19.91 -9.35 34.99
CA GLN A 758 -18.97 -8.44 35.64
C GLN A 758 -17.72 -8.25 34.77
N VAL A 759 -17.09 -9.34 34.31
CA VAL A 759 -15.89 -9.29 33.46
C VAL A 759 -16.18 -8.52 32.17
N LYS A 760 -17.30 -8.82 31.49
CA LYS A 760 -17.72 -8.13 30.28
C LYS A 760 -17.92 -6.63 30.51
N ARG A 761 -18.63 -6.26 31.58
CA ARG A 761 -18.88 -4.85 31.95
C ARG A 761 -17.59 -4.08 32.23
N VAL A 762 -16.58 -4.72 32.84
CA VAL A 762 -15.28 -4.08 33.07
C VAL A 762 -14.55 -3.85 31.75
N VAL A 763 -14.58 -4.79 30.81
CA VAL A 763 -14.01 -4.60 29.46
C VAL A 763 -14.70 -3.42 28.75
N GLU A 764 -16.03 -3.37 28.75
CA GLU A 764 -16.80 -2.26 28.15
C GLU A 764 -16.46 -0.91 28.80
N THR A 765 -16.34 -0.88 30.13
CA THR A 765 -15.97 0.33 30.88
C THR A 765 -14.55 0.78 30.54
N ASN A 766 -13.61 -0.14 30.42
CA ASN A 766 -12.23 0.16 30.06
C ASN A 766 -12.15 0.73 28.64
N ILE A 767 -12.86 0.13 27.68
CA ILE A 767 -12.96 0.64 26.31
C ILE A 767 -13.54 2.06 26.31
N ALA A 768 -14.66 2.28 26.99
CA ALA A 768 -15.30 3.59 27.06
C ALA A 768 -14.39 4.66 27.69
N TYR A 769 -13.68 4.31 28.77
CA TYR A 769 -12.67 5.17 29.37
C TYR A 769 -11.56 5.53 28.38
N LEU A 770 -11.02 4.55 27.64
CA LEU A 770 -9.95 4.78 26.69
C LEU A 770 -10.38 5.63 25.50
N ILE A 771 -11.59 5.40 24.97
CA ILE A 771 -12.18 6.22 23.89
C ILE A 771 -12.27 7.68 24.34
N LYS A 772 -12.67 7.93 25.59
CA LYS A 772 -12.78 9.28 26.14
C LYS A 772 -11.41 9.92 26.38
N ARG A 773 -10.50 9.20 27.05
CA ARG A 773 -9.21 9.76 27.49
C ARG A 773 -8.20 9.94 26.36
N ARG A 774 -8.25 9.13 25.31
CA ARG A 774 -7.31 9.26 24.18
C ARG A 774 -7.41 10.60 23.46
N ASP A 775 -8.53 11.30 23.57
CA ASP A 775 -8.71 12.64 23.00
C ASP A 775 -7.91 13.72 23.74
N GLU A 776 -7.54 13.46 25.00
CA GLU A 776 -6.65 14.30 25.80
C GLU A 776 -5.16 14.05 25.49
N ASP A 777 -4.80 13.00 24.72
CA ASP A 777 -3.41 12.69 24.40
C ASP A 777 -2.82 13.72 23.40
N PRO A 778 -1.88 14.60 23.83
CA PRO A 778 -1.27 15.59 22.95
C PRO A 778 -0.46 14.95 21.81
N TYR A 779 -0.08 13.68 21.99
CA TYR A 779 0.68 12.86 21.08
C TYR A 779 -0.16 11.70 20.49
N ARG A 780 -1.50 11.79 20.46
CA ARG A 780 -2.35 10.84 19.69
C ARG A 780 -2.02 10.85 18.19
N SER A 781 -1.61 12.00 17.67
CA SER A 781 -1.19 12.15 16.27
C SER A 781 0.22 11.59 16.04
N PHE A 782 0.36 10.73 15.03
CA PHE A 782 1.66 10.19 14.62
C PHE A 782 2.70 11.27 14.32
N VAL A 783 2.31 12.35 13.62
CA VAL A 783 3.24 13.46 13.28
C VAL A 783 3.78 14.13 14.54
N LYS A 784 2.90 14.43 15.51
CA LYS A 784 3.32 15.01 16.79
C LYS A 784 4.27 14.08 17.56
N ARG A 785 4.04 12.76 17.53
CA ARG A 785 4.95 11.77 18.13
C ARG A 785 6.32 11.76 17.47
N VAL A 786 6.38 11.77 16.15
CA VAL A 786 7.64 11.74 15.41
C VAL A 786 8.44 13.01 15.68
N VAL A 787 7.78 14.18 15.65
CA VAL A 787 8.43 15.46 15.96
C VAL A 787 8.98 15.48 17.39
N PHE A 788 8.21 14.98 18.37
CA PHE A 788 8.68 14.88 19.75
C PHE A 788 9.91 13.99 19.86
N GLN A 789 9.85 12.76 19.33
CA GLN A 789 10.95 11.79 19.38
C GLN A 789 12.22 12.32 18.68
N ALA A 790 12.07 13.01 17.55
CA ALA A 790 13.18 13.63 16.84
C ALA A 790 13.85 14.74 17.66
N LYS A 791 13.08 15.53 18.42
CA LYS A 791 13.60 16.62 19.26
C LYS A 791 14.27 16.14 20.55
N THR A 792 13.77 15.06 21.14
CA THR A 792 14.18 14.62 22.50
C THR A 792 14.99 13.32 22.51
N SER A 793 15.15 12.67 21.35
CA SER A 793 15.72 11.32 21.23
C SER A 793 15.01 10.28 22.12
N THR A 794 13.74 10.52 22.47
CA THR A 794 12.95 9.63 23.32
C THR A 794 12.56 8.36 22.54
N PRO A 795 12.72 7.16 23.12
CA PRO A 795 12.21 5.92 22.54
C PRO A 795 10.68 5.92 22.34
N TRP A 796 10.19 5.16 21.36
CA TRP A 796 8.76 5.14 20.98
C TRP A 796 7.82 4.68 22.10
N ASP A 797 8.31 3.89 23.06
CA ASP A 797 7.59 3.40 24.24
C ASP A 797 7.60 4.39 25.41
N LYS A 798 8.37 5.48 25.29
CA LYS A 798 8.53 6.50 26.34
C LYS A 798 7.93 7.85 25.96
N VAL A 799 7.23 7.93 24.83
CA VAL A 799 6.52 9.14 24.42
C VAL A 799 5.41 9.44 25.45
N PRO A 800 5.30 10.67 25.98
CA PRO A 800 4.25 11.01 26.94
C PRO A 800 2.85 10.79 26.36
N THR A 801 1.87 10.53 27.22
CA THR A 801 0.42 10.51 26.89
C THR A 801 -0.34 11.35 27.92
N PHE A 802 -1.66 11.22 28.02
CA PHE A 802 -2.49 11.82 29.08
C PHE A 802 -2.19 11.22 30.47
N ASP A 803 -2.55 11.92 31.54
CA ASP A 803 -2.45 11.40 32.91
C ASP A 803 -3.72 10.57 33.25
N PRO A 804 -3.59 9.26 33.59
CA PRO A 804 -4.73 8.36 33.77
C PRO A 804 -5.68 8.68 34.93
#